data_AF-A0A953ECW7-F1
#
_entry.id   AF-A0A953ECW7-F1
#
_cell.length_a   1.000
_cell.length_b   1.000
_cell.length_c   1.000
_cell.angle_alpha   90.00
_cell.angle_beta   90.00
_cell.angle_gamma   90.00
#
_symmetry.space_group_name_H-M   'P 1'
#
loop_
_entity.id
_entity.type
_entity.pdbx_description
1 polymer ?
#
loop_
_entity_poly.entity_id
_entity_poly.type
_entity_poly.pdbx_seq_one_letter_code
_entity_poly.pdbx_strand_id
1 'polypeptide(L)'
;GSYTLNVTFALGTNPDINTVNVNNRVQAAMARLPAEVQRGGVTVRKQSSSVLQFLALYSETGEHDPLFLSNYATINMIDTLARVPGVGQVNLFGAMDYSMRIWFEVDRLISLNLTPQDIISAIQAQNVQAPVGRIGARPIGEDQQFQLNIQTQGRLTSPEQFGNIVIRANPDGSILRVRDVARVELGATSMDTESRLNGRPTVTMGVYLSPGANAVQVAKSVRETLERLSQRFPEGVKYKVVYDSSDFVMDTIHEVIKTLLEAFVLVVLVVYLFLGSLRATIIPTVAVPVSLIGTFAVLLAVGFTANTVSLLGMVLAIGIVVDDAIVVVENVERVLEEHPELSPADAAKKAMREITAPIIAITLVLLSVFVPVAFIPGVSGVLFRQFAVTISVAMVISAINALTLSPALCALVLRHTGPKRGPIKYVLRGIDKVRDGYAAVVRRMVRIAVLSLLLTAGFAFGIWSIANKTPQGFLPQEDQGAFFVQLQLPQGASVSRTRDATIQVEKILQQNHAIQDVLSIVGFSLIDGGAQSNSAFMVARMKPFEDRKAAQDSVFAAIGRVFGETQAIRVANVFAFNIPPIIGLGTGGGFEYQLQDFEGREPAALGSAMLGLVVAANQDPRLTAVFSTFSATTPSLYLDVDRDKAQALGIRISDIFNSLQATLGGFYVNDFNLFGRVWQVNVQAVAQDRSDIPDIWRIRVRNSRGEMVPLRSFADVRVVVGPQTIQRYNNYRSLTINGSPKAGVSSGDALKAMEEISARALPPGYGFEWTGTAYQEKQAAGQTGILVALAVLFAYLFLVALYESWTIPVPVLLSVAVGGVGSFLAILLAGLSLDVYAQIGLVVLIALAAKNGILI
;
A
#
# COMPACT_ATOMS: atom_id res chain seq x y z
N GLY A 1 12.75 9.85 21.49
CA GLY A 1 12.05 8.69 20.91
C GLY A 1 10.80 9.16 20.21
N SER A 2 10.20 8.31 19.37
CA SER A 2 8.94 8.57 18.68
C SER A 2 7.88 7.53 19.07
N TYR A 3 6.61 7.88 18.89
CA TYR A 3 5.48 6.97 19.08
C TYR A 3 4.49 7.17 17.94
N THR A 4 4.04 6.07 17.35
CA THR A 4 3.02 6.05 16.30
C THR A 4 1.97 5.01 16.65
N LEU A 5 0.70 5.38 16.52
CA LEU A 5 -0.44 4.48 16.72
C LEU A 5 -1.28 4.45 15.45
N ASN A 6 -1.34 3.29 14.81
CA ASN A 6 -2.20 3.05 13.67
C ASN A 6 -3.51 2.42 14.15
N VAL A 7 -4.64 3.07 13.86
CA VAL A 7 -5.99 2.56 14.17
C VAL A 7 -6.69 2.22 12.87
N THR A 8 -6.84 0.93 12.60
CA THR A 8 -7.49 0.42 11.38
C THR A 8 -8.98 0.22 11.62
N PHE A 9 -9.82 0.60 10.66
CA PHE A 9 -11.28 0.49 10.74
C PHE A 9 -11.83 -0.48 9.69
N ALA A 10 -13.03 -1.00 9.95
CA ALA A 10 -13.75 -1.83 9.00
C ALA A 10 -14.08 -1.06 7.70
N LEU A 11 -14.14 -1.80 6.59
CA LEU A 11 -14.52 -1.25 5.29
C LEU A 11 -15.92 -0.61 5.34
N GLY A 12 -16.09 0.50 4.62
CA GLY A 12 -17.36 1.23 4.53
C GLY A 12 -17.61 2.23 5.66
N THR A 13 -16.78 2.25 6.69
CA THR A 13 -16.83 3.31 7.72
C THR A 13 -16.34 4.65 7.15
N ASN A 14 -16.88 5.76 7.65
CA ASN A 14 -16.51 7.09 7.19
C ASN A 14 -15.15 7.52 7.81
N PRO A 15 -14.09 7.74 7.00
CA PRO A 15 -12.76 8.11 7.52
C PRO A 15 -12.74 9.43 8.31
N ASP A 16 -13.61 10.39 7.98
CA ASP A 16 -13.70 11.67 8.67
C ASP A 16 -14.26 11.48 10.09
N ILE A 17 -15.33 10.70 10.21
CA ILE A 17 -15.92 10.35 11.52
C ILE A 17 -14.96 9.51 12.35
N ASN A 18 -14.26 8.55 11.74
CA ASN A 18 -13.25 7.75 12.41
C ASN A 18 -12.13 8.63 12.98
N THR A 19 -11.66 9.60 12.21
CA THR A 19 -10.62 10.55 12.64
C THR A 19 -11.10 11.40 13.81
N VAL A 20 -12.34 11.92 13.76
CA VAL A 20 -12.95 12.67 14.86
C VAL A 20 -13.06 11.80 16.11
N ASN A 21 -13.52 10.55 15.97
CA ASN A 21 -13.64 9.61 17.09
C ASN A 21 -12.28 9.33 17.75
N VAL A 22 -11.24 9.08 16.96
CA VAL A 22 -9.87 8.88 17.48
C VAL A 22 -9.37 10.15 18.16
N ASN A 23 -9.53 11.32 17.52
CA ASN A 23 -9.11 12.59 18.10
C ASN A 23 -9.79 12.85 19.45
N ASN A 24 -11.09 12.62 19.57
CA ASN A 24 -11.83 12.76 20.84
C ASN A 24 -11.26 11.85 21.94
N ARG A 25 -10.87 10.62 21.60
CA ARG A 25 -10.22 9.70 22.57
C ARG A 25 -8.81 10.14 22.94
N VAL A 26 -8.04 10.66 21.99
CA VAL A 26 -6.70 11.22 22.25
C VAL A 26 -6.80 12.44 23.17
N GLN A 27 -7.73 13.37 22.90
CA GLN A 27 -7.93 14.56 23.74
C GLN A 27 -8.30 14.19 25.18
N ALA A 28 -9.11 13.15 25.39
CA ALA A 28 -9.42 12.65 26.73
C ALA A 28 -8.19 12.07 27.46
N ALA A 29 -7.19 11.57 26.73
CA ALA A 29 -5.95 11.04 27.27
C ALA A 29 -4.84 12.10 27.44
N MET A 30 -4.93 13.26 26.78
CA MET A 30 -3.88 14.30 26.77
C MET A 30 -3.45 14.72 28.17
N ALA A 31 -4.40 14.90 29.09
CA ALA A 31 -4.11 15.33 30.47
C ALA A 31 -3.27 14.31 31.28
N ARG A 32 -3.17 13.05 30.81
CA ARG A 32 -2.36 12.00 31.44
C ARG A 32 -0.98 11.84 30.80
N LEU A 33 -0.71 12.52 29.69
CA LEU A 33 0.58 12.46 29.02
C LEU A 33 1.61 13.38 29.72
N PRO A 34 2.91 13.05 29.69
CA PRO A 34 3.96 13.93 30.18
C PRO A 34 3.94 15.31 29.51
N ALA A 35 4.32 16.37 30.24
CA ALA A 35 4.29 17.74 29.75
C ALA A 35 5.20 17.97 28.53
N GLU A 36 6.30 17.22 28.40
CA GLU A 36 7.21 17.25 27.26
C GLU A 36 6.52 16.75 25.99
N VAL A 37 5.71 15.70 26.10
CA VAL A 37 4.92 15.14 24.98
C VAL A 37 3.81 16.11 24.60
N GLN A 38 3.14 16.72 25.58
CA GLN A 38 2.12 17.74 25.32
C GLN A 38 2.73 18.96 24.60
N ARG A 39 3.93 19.41 25.01
CA ARG A 39 4.67 20.49 24.34
C ARG A 39 5.10 20.14 22.91
N GLY A 40 5.52 18.89 22.68
CA GLY A 40 5.82 18.38 21.34
C GLY A 40 4.59 18.26 20.43
N GLY A 41 3.40 18.19 21.02
CA GLY A 41 2.12 18.08 20.32
C GLY A 41 1.80 16.64 19.88
N VAL A 42 0.55 16.24 20.08
CA VAL A 42 0.03 14.96 19.56
C VAL A 42 -0.85 15.27 18.35
N THR A 43 -0.54 14.66 17.20
CA THR A 43 -1.31 14.88 15.97
C THR A 43 -2.11 13.63 15.61
N VAL A 44 -3.37 13.84 15.23
CA VAL A 44 -4.26 12.79 14.72
C VAL A 44 -4.63 13.15 13.30
N ARG A 45 -4.39 12.22 12.36
CA ARG A 45 -4.59 12.44 10.94
C ARG A 45 -5.18 11.18 10.30
N LYS A 46 -6.06 11.35 9.32
CA LYS A 46 -6.38 10.27 8.37
C LYS A 46 -5.24 10.14 7.38
N GLN A 47 -4.81 8.92 7.14
CA GLN A 47 -3.73 8.63 6.20
C GLN A 47 -4.08 7.35 5.42
N SER A 48 -3.89 7.38 4.11
CA SER A 48 -3.75 6.12 3.36
C SER A 48 -2.33 5.61 3.57
N SER A 49 -2.18 4.34 3.92
CA SER A 49 -0.90 3.66 3.99
C SER A 49 -0.25 3.46 2.61
N SER A 50 -0.96 3.78 1.52
CA SER A 50 -0.42 3.68 0.16
C SER A 50 0.47 4.88 -0.17
N VAL A 51 1.77 4.62 -0.34
CA VAL A 51 2.69 5.59 -0.95
C VAL A 51 2.36 5.71 -2.43
N LEU A 52 2.03 6.92 -2.87
CA LEU A 52 1.76 7.24 -4.27
C LEU A 52 3.07 7.39 -5.05
N GLN A 53 3.98 8.24 -4.55
CA GLN A 53 5.24 8.58 -5.20
C GLN A 53 6.38 8.72 -4.18
N PHE A 54 7.58 8.28 -4.55
CA PHE A 54 8.84 8.70 -3.91
C PHE A 54 9.54 9.72 -4.81
N LEU A 55 9.76 10.92 -4.27
CA LEU A 55 10.43 12.03 -4.92
C LEU A 55 11.80 12.21 -4.28
N ALA A 56 12.81 12.54 -5.09
CA ALA A 56 14.14 12.90 -4.64
C ALA A 56 14.46 14.32 -5.07
N LEU A 57 14.97 15.14 -4.14
CA LEU A 57 15.52 16.47 -4.40
C LEU A 57 17.03 16.41 -4.19
N TYR A 58 17.82 16.75 -5.21
CA TYR A 58 19.27 16.60 -5.17
C TYR A 58 19.97 17.82 -5.80
N SER A 59 21.23 18.01 -5.40
CA SER A 59 22.13 18.98 -6.04
C SER A 59 22.93 18.28 -7.13
N GLU A 60 22.94 18.84 -8.34
CA GLU A 60 23.65 18.28 -9.49
C GLU A 60 25.17 18.50 -9.39
N THR A 61 25.58 19.67 -8.89
CA THR A 61 26.97 20.10 -8.70
C THR A 61 27.50 19.83 -7.28
N GLY A 62 26.61 19.55 -6.31
CA GLY A 62 26.98 19.33 -4.91
C GLY A 62 27.15 20.62 -4.09
N GLU A 63 26.83 21.78 -4.66
CA GLU A 63 26.90 23.08 -3.98
C GLU A 63 25.92 23.19 -2.80
N HIS A 64 24.78 22.51 -2.90
CA HIS A 64 23.74 22.52 -1.86
C HIS A 64 23.78 21.20 -1.09
N ASP A 65 24.02 21.31 0.21
CA ASP A 65 24.06 20.15 1.11
C ASP A 65 22.66 19.61 1.45
N PRO A 66 22.55 18.39 2.00
CA PRO A 66 21.26 17.81 2.39
C PRO A 66 20.49 18.66 3.41
N LEU A 67 21.19 19.41 4.28
CA LEU A 67 20.56 20.31 5.24
C LEU A 67 19.81 21.44 4.52
N PHE A 68 20.45 22.11 3.56
CA PHE A 68 19.82 23.11 2.73
C PHE A 68 18.65 22.52 1.93
N LEU A 69 18.86 21.38 1.26
CA LEU A 69 17.83 20.74 0.44
C LEU A 69 16.59 20.35 1.27
N SER A 70 16.80 19.85 2.50
CA SER A 70 15.73 19.45 3.42
C SER A 70 14.86 20.63 3.82
N ASN A 71 15.50 21.74 4.17
CA ASN A 71 14.79 22.95 4.57
C ASN A 71 14.18 23.67 3.38
N TYR A 72 14.83 23.66 2.21
CA TYR A 72 14.24 24.18 0.98
C TYR A 72 12.96 23.43 0.61
N ALA A 73 12.98 22.10 0.69
CA ALA A 73 11.80 21.26 0.47
C ALA A 73 10.70 21.60 1.48
N THR A 74 11.04 21.66 2.78
CA THR A 74 10.08 22.01 3.85
C THR A 74 9.46 23.38 3.66
N ILE A 75 10.27 24.39 3.30
CA ILE A 75 9.81 25.77 3.16
C ILE A 75 8.95 25.95 1.91
N ASN A 76 9.41 25.44 0.75
CA ASN A 76 8.89 25.82 -0.56
C ASN A 76 8.03 24.74 -1.24
N MET A 77 8.25 23.46 -0.90
CA MET A 77 7.65 22.33 -1.62
C MET A 77 6.56 21.62 -0.82
N ILE A 78 6.85 21.16 0.40
CA ILE A 78 6.00 20.24 1.16
C ILE A 78 4.57 20.77 1.30
N ASP A 79 4.39 22.01 1.78
CA ASP A 79 3.04 22.57 1.98
C ASP A 79 2.31 22.85 0.66
N THR A 80 3.04 23.08 -0.42
CA THR A 80 2.45 23.26 -1.76
C THR A 80 1.99 21.92 -2.31
N LEU A 81 2.80 20.86 -2.15
CA LEU A 81 2.46 19.50 -2.57
C LEU A 81 1.34 18.89 -1.72
N ALA A 82 1.37 19.11 -0.40
CA ALA A 82 0.34 18.65 0.52
C ALA A 82 -1.04 19.30 0.28
N ARG A 83 -1.08 20.47 -0.36
CA ARG A 83 -2.32 21.15 -0.75
C ARG A 83 -2.86 20.72 -2.11
N VAL A 84 -2.12 19.90 -2.87
CA VAL A 84 -2.63 19.35 -4.13
C VAL A 84 -3.85 18.49 -3.81
N PRO A 85 -5.03 18.74 -4.44
CA PRO A 85 -6.23 17.95 -4.17
C PRO A 85 -5.96 16.46 -4.36
N GLY A 86 -6.28 15.67 -3.33
CA GLY A 86 -6.07 14.22 -3.33
C GLY A 86 -4.73 13.75 -2.74
N VAL A 87 -3.81 14.66 -2.43
CA VAL A 87 -2.66 14.35 -1.56
C VAL A 87 -3.14 14.31 -0.11
N GLY A 88 -2.85 13.22 0.58
CA GLY A 88 -3.15 13.05 2.00
C GLY A 88 -2.03 13.60 2.88
N GLN A 89 -0.79 13.27 2.54
CA GLN A 89 0.39 13.67 3.30
C GLN A 89 1.64 13.65 2.42
N VAL A 90 2.59 14.53 2.72
CA VAL A 90 3.94 14.47 2.17
C VAL A 90 4.91 14.32 3.34
N ASN A 91 5.63 13.21 3.39
CA ASN A 91 6.61 12.92 4.44
C ASN A 91 8.02 13.11 3.92
N LEU A 92 8.85 13.80 4.70
CA LEU A 92 10.27 13.95 4.42
C LEU A 92 11.05 12.83 5.10
N PHE A 93 11.78 12.03 4.33
CA PHE A 93 12.70 11.02 4.82
C PHE A 93 14.13 11.60 4.81
N GLY A 94 14.86 11.41 5.91
CA GLY A 94 16.12 12.13 6.08
C GLY A 94 15.92 13.60 6.46
N ALA A 95 14.82 13.93 7.16
CA ALA A 95 14.49 15.30 7.51
C ALA A 95 15.56 15.91 8.43
N MET A 96 16.20 16.96 7.94
CA MET A 96 17.18 17.77 8.66
C MET A 96 16.61 19.15 8.89
N ASP A 97 15.57 19.27 9.73
CA ASP A 97 14.94 20.56 10.02
C ASP A 97 15.93 21.53 10.66
N TYR A 98 15.92 22.78 10.21
CA TYR A 98 16.73 23.84 10.79
C TYR A 98 16.45 23.96 12.28
N SER A 99 17.53 24.07 13.03
CA SER A 99 17.51 24.34 14.46
C SER A 99 18.66 25.27 14.79
N MET A 100 18.39 26.21 15.69
CA MET A 100 19.47 26.96 16.33
C MET A 100 20.15 26.02 17.31
N ARG A 101 21.34 25.56 16.94
CA ARG A 101 22.12 24.58 17.69
C ARG A 101 23.12 25.31 18.57
N ILE A 102 23.01 25.08 19.87
CA ILE A 102 23.92 25.64 20.87
C ILE A 102 24.72 24.47 21.46
N TRP A 103 25.94 24.32 20.97
CA TRP A 103 26.88 23.27 21.32
C TRP A 103 27.80 23.72 22.44
N PHE A 104 27.47 23.41 23.69
CA PHE A 104 28.28 23.82 24.83
C PHE A 104 29.44 22.87 25.10
N GLU A 105 30.53 23.42 25.65
CA GLU A 105 31.70 22.67 26.09
C GLU A 105 31.62 22.41 27.61
N VAL A 106 31.70 21.14 28.01
CA VAL A 106 31.54 20.74 29.42
C VAL A 106 32.65 21.34 30.29
N ASP A 107 33.91 21.28 29.84
CA ASP A 107 35.05 21.80 30.61
C ASP A 107 34.97 23.32 30.80
N ARG A 108 34.49 24.03 29.76
CA ARG A 108 34.33 25.48 29.80
C ARG A 108 33.27 25.88 30.82
N LEU A 109 32.13 25.21 30.84
CA LEU A 109 31.09 25.42 31.85
C LEU A 109 31.59 25.15 33.26
N ILE A 110 32.32 24.06 33.48
CA ILE A 110 32.90 23.72 34.79
C ILE A 110 33.85 24.83 35.27
N SER A 111 34.74 25.31 34.39
CA SER A 111 35.74 26.34 34.74
C SER A 111 35.11 27.67 35.18
N LEU A 112 33.90 27.96 34.69
CA LEU A 112 33.16 29.19 34.97
C LEU A 112 32.08 29.01 36.04
N ASN A 113 32.04 27.84 36.68
CA ASN A 113 31.03 27.43 37.65
C ASN A 113 29.61 27.59 37.06
N LEU A 114 29.37 27.04 35.86
CA LEU A 114 28.10 27.02 35.14
C LEU A 114 27.63 25.59 34.85
N THR A 115 26.31 25.44 34.73
CA THR A 115 25.62 24.21 34.32
C THR A 115 24.90 24.42 32.99
N PRO A 116 24.51 23.35 32.27
CA PRO A 116 23.65 23.48 31.09
C PRO A 116 22.33 24.21 31.39
N GLN A 117 21.81 24.08 32.62
CA GLN A 117 20.59 24.78 33.05
C GLN A 117 20.72 26.30 33.04
N ASP A 118 21.93 26.83 33.28
CA ASP A 118 22.19 28.28 33.25
C ASP A 118 22.04 28.82 31.81
N ILE A 119 22.53 28.07 30.80
CA ILE A 119 22.32 28.38 29.38
C ILE A 119 20.83 28.33 29.02
N ILE A 120 20.16 27.24 29.39
CA ILE A 120 18.74 27.01 29.09
C ILE A 120 17.90 28.17 29.66
N SER A 121 18.12 28.52 30.92
CA SER A 121 17.37 29.59 31.59
C SER A 121 17.66 30.96 30.97
N ALA A 122 18.90 31.24 30.59
CA ALA A 122 19.28 32.48 29.91
C ALA A 122 18.57 32.64 28.55
N ILE A 123 18.51 31.56 27.76
CA ILE A 123 17.80 31.55 26.48
C ILE A 123 16.29 31.70 26.69
N GLN A 124 15.70 31.00 27.67
CA GLN A 124 14.27 31.14 27.96
C GLN A 124 13.88 32.55 28.41
N ALA A 125 14.78 33.25 29.12
CA ALA A 125 14.54 34.62 29.57
C ALA A 125 14.70 35.67 28.46
N GLN A 126 15.64 35.46 27.52
CA GLN A 126 16.01 36.47 26.52
C GLN A 126 15.42 36.22 25.13
N ASN A 127 15.16 34.96 24.74
CA ASN A 127 14.50 34.61 23.48
C ASN A 127 12.99 34.48 23.67
N VAL A 128 12.31 35.61 23.89
CA VAL A 128 10.86 35.65 24.17
C VAL A 128 10.12 36.55 23.20
N GLN A 129 8.87 36.19 22.90
CA GLN A 129 7.95 37.08 22.20
C GLN A 129 7.18 37.89 23.24
N ALA A 130 7.66 39.09 23.57
CA ALA A 130 7.04 39.93 24.60
C ALA A 130 5.77 40.65 24.08
N PRO A 131 4.60 40.51 24.75
CA PRO A 131 3.42 41.31 24.45
C PRO A 131 3.52 42.68 25.14
N VAL A 132 3.95 43.72 24.40
CA VAL A 132 4.26 45.05 24.97
C VAL A 132 3.04 45.99 25.03
N GLY A 133 1.94 45.62 24.35
CA GLY A 133 0.69 46.39 24.37
C GLY A 133 0.66 47.55 23.38
N ARG A 134 -0.18 48.55 23.68
CA ARG A 134 -0.49 49.68 22.80
C ARG A 134 -0.81 50.94 23.62
N ILE A 135 -0.34 52.08 23.15
CA ILE A 135 -0.61 53.40 23.75
C ILE A 135 -1.88 53.99 23.14
N GLY A 136 -2.70 54.65 23.96
CA GLY A 136 -3.93 55.31 23.52
C GLY A 136 -5.12 54.38 23.33
N ALA A 137 -5.06 53.14 23.83
CA ALA A 137 -6.19 52.21 23.78
C ALA A 137 -7.18 52.45 24.92
N ARG A 138 -8.48 52.30 24.61
CA ARG A 138 -9.55 52.44 25.62
C ARG A 138 -9.44 51.39 26.75
N PRO A 139 -9.85 51.75 27.97
CA PRO A 139 -10.51 53.01 28.35
C PRO A 139 -9.53 54.19 28.51
N ILE A 140 -9.80 55.30 27.81
CA ILE A 140 -9.05 56.57 27.85
C ILE A 140 -10.03 57.73 27.52
N GLY A 141 -9.63 58.98 27.72
CA GLY A 141 -10.44 60.18 27.41
C GLY A 141 -10.81 60.29 25.93
N GLU A 142 -11.93 60.97 25.63
CA GLU A 142 -12.43 61.17 24.25
C GLU A 142 -11.53 62.08 23.39
N ASP A 143 -10.59 62.77 24.01
CA ASP A 143 -9.59 63.64 23.39
C ASP A 143 -8.42 62.87 22.75
N GLN A 144 -8.20 61.59 23.09
CA GLN A 144 -7.12 60.77 22.54
C GLN A 144 -7.30 60.50 21.03
N GLN A 145 -6.43 61.10 20.19
CA GLN A 145 -6.51 61.00 18.72
C GLN A 145 -5.72 59.83 18.11
N PHE A 146 -4.68 59.33 18.80
CA PHE A 146 -3.79 58.30 18.26
C PHE A 146 -3.83 57.02 19.10
N GLN A 147 -3.87 55.87 18.43
CA GLN A 147 -3.66 54.58 19.05
C GLN A 147 -2.48 53.89 18.35
N LEU A 148 -1.37 53.70 19.07
CA LEU A 148 -0.12 53.17 18.52
C LEU A 148 0.25 51.85 19.19
N ASN A 149 0.60 50.84 18.40
CA ASN A 149 1.10 49.58 18.93
C ASN A 149 2.56 49.72 19.36
N ILE A 150 2.91 49.23 20.55
CA ILE A 150 4.30 49.19 21.00
C ILE A 150 4.94 47.92 20.46
N GLN A 151 6.08 48.08 19.79
CA GLN A 151 6.88 46.96 19.28
C GLN A 151 8.21 46.91 20.04
N THR A 152 8.68 45.71 20.36
CA THR A 152 10.02 45.44 20.89
C THR A 152 10.64 44.30 20.11
N GLN A 153 11.94 44.06 20.31
CA GLN A 153 12.61 42.90 19.76
C GLN A 153 11.92 41.62 20.28
N GLY A 154 11.41 40.82 19.35
CA GLY A 154 10.81 39.51 19.66
C GLY A 154 11.87 38.42 19.76
N ARG A 155 11.52 37.22 19.31
CA ARG A 155 12.46 36.09 19.24
C ARG A 155 13.71 36.46 18.41
N LEU A 156 14.87 35.99 18.88
CA LEU A 156 16.15 36.14 18.18
C LEU A 156 16.13 35.30 16.89
N THR A 157 16.95 35.65 15.89
CA THR A 157 16.87 35.01 14.55
C THR A 157 18.20 34.51 14.01
N SER A 158 19.33 35.01 14.49
CA SER A 158 20.66 34.67 13.94
C SER A 158 21.59 34.04 15.00
N PRO A 159 22.54 33.18 14.59
CA PRO A 159 23.51 32.58 15.51
C PRO A 159 24.28 33.61 16.35
N GLU A 160 24.58 34.77 15.78
CA GLU A 160 25.28 35.86 16.47
C GLU A 160 24.45 36.45 17.60
N GLN A 161 23.13 36.60 17.40
CA GLN A 161 22.22 37.09 18.43
C GLN A 161 22.12 36.09 19.58
N PHE A 162 22.00 34.80 19.28
CA PHE A 162 22.00 33.74 20.29
C PHE A 162 23.34 33.65 21.03
N GLY A 163 24.47 33.80 20.32
CA GLY A 163 25.79 33.88 20.93
C GLY A 163 25.97 35.08 21.86
N ASN A 164 25.20 36.16 21.65
CA ASN A 164 25.23 37.37 22.46
C ASN A 164 24.33 37.31 23.72
N ILE A 165 23.53 36.27 23.90
CA ILE A 165 22.71 36.06 25.10
C ILE A 165 23.61 36.10 26.34
N VAL A 166 23.22 36.88 27.34
CA VAL A 166 23.96 37.04 28.58
C VAL A 166 23.60 35.91 29.54
N ILE A 167 24.60 35.13 29.98
CA ILE A 167 24.42 34.09 30.99
C ILE A 167 24.60 34.66 32.40
N ARG A 168 25.66 35.43 32.62
CA ARG A 168 26.00 36.03 33.92
C ARG A 168 26.71 37.36 33.74
N ALA A 169 26.38 38.35 34.55
CA ALA A 169 27.17 39.57 34.73
C ALA A 169 28.00 39.43 36.01
N ASN A 170 29.31 39.65 35.91
CA ASN A 170 30.22 39.55 37.05
C ASN A 170 30.32 40.91 37.78
N PRO A 171 30.72 40.93 39.07
CA PRO A 171 30.81 42.17 39.85
C PRO A 171 31.83 43.19 39.32
N ASP A 172 32.80 42.75 38.52
CA ASP A 172 33.83 43.58 37.86
C ASP A 172 33.31 44.29 36.59
N GLY A 173 32.03 44.11 36.25
CA GLY A 173 31.42 44.67 35.04
C GLY A 173 31.62 43.83 33.79
N SER A 174 32.34 42.71 33.86
CA SER A 174 32.47 41.77 32.74
C SER A 174 31.17 40.97 32.54
N ILE A 175 30.86 40.64 31.28
CA ILE A 175 29.62 39.95 30.91
C ILE A 175 29.99 38.63 30.23
N LEU A 176 29.47 37.53 30.78
CA LEU A 176 29.63 36.20 30.21
C LEU A 176 28.45 35.88 29.29
N ARG A 177 28.75 35.51 28.05
CA ARG A 177 27.77 35.25 26.99
C ARG A 177 27.77 33.78 26.57
N VAL A 178 26.73 33.36 25.85
CA VAL A 178 26.64 31.99 25.31
C VAL A 178 27.83 31.64 24.43
N ARG A 179 28.27 32.56 23.56
CA ARG A 179 29.44 32.32 22.68
C ARG A 179 30.76 32.04 23.43
N ASP A 180 30.84 32.42 24.70
CA ASP A 180 32.06 32.23 25.50
C ASP A 180 32.16 30.79 26.07
N VAL A 181 31.06 30.02 25.97
CA VAL A 181 30.91 28.67 26.52
C VAL A 181 30.30 27.65 25.54
N ALA A 182 29.81 28.11 24.39
CA ALA A 182 29.15 27.28 23.39
C ALA A 182 29.34 27.81 21.96
N ARG A 183 29.48 26.88 21.01
CA ARG A 183 29.38 27.17 19.57
C ARG A 183 27.90 27.27 19.20
N VAL A 184 27.53 28.37 18.53
CA VAL A 184 26.17 28.61 18.07
C VAL A 184 26.13 28.58 16.55
N GLU A 185 25.28 27.74 15.97
CA GLU A 185 25.13 27.62 14.53
C GLU A 185 23.70 27.25 14.13
N LEU A 186 23.35 27.53 12.87
CA LEU A 186 22.15 26.99 12.26
C LEU A 186 22.47 25.58 11.74
N GLY A 187 21.91 24.55 12.37
CA GLY A 187 22.19 23.16 12.04
C GLY A 187 20.93 22.30 11.94
N ALA A 188 21.10 21.00 11.82
CA ALA A 188 19.99 20.04 11.82
C ALA A 188 19.49 19.76 13.24
N THR A 189 18.18 19.58 13.41
CA THR A 189 17.58 19.12 14.67
C THR A 189 18.04 17.71 15.05
N SER A 190 18.06 16.79 14.08
CA SER A 190 18.59 15.43 14.18
C SER A 190 19.29 15.06 12.86
N MET A 191 20.24 14.13 12.94
CA MET A 191 20.95 13.53 11.79
C MET A 191 20.91 11.99 11.87
N ASP A 192 19.86 11.43 12.47
CA ASP A 192 19.70 9.99 12.67
C ASP A 192 19.38 9.25 11.36
N THR A 193 18.98 9.98 10.33
CA THR A 193 18.64 9.45 9.01
C THR A 193 19.23 10.31 7.89
N GLU A 194 19.67 9.67 6.81
CA GLU A 194 20.12 10.34 5.59
C GLU A 194 19.57 9.63 4.35
N SER A 195 19.35 10.37 3.26
CA SER A 195 18.80 9.82 2.02
C SER A 195 19.82 9.92 0.88
N ARG A 196 19.80 8.93 -0.03
CA ARG A 196 20.72 8.83 -1.18
C ARG A 196 19.96 8.41 -2.43
N LEU A 197 20.29 9.00 -3.58
CA LEU A 197 19.80 8.59 -4.90
C LEU A 197 20.99 8.20 -5.77
N ASN A 198 21.02 6.95 -6.20
CA ASN A 198 22.10 6.40 -7.03
C ASN A 198 23.51 6.70 -6.46
N GLY A 199 23.67 6.61 -5.15
CA GLY A 199 24.93 6.89 -4.46
C GLY A 199 25.25 8.38 -4.23
N ARG A 200 24.35 9.31 -4.59
CA ARG A 200 24.52 10.75 -4.31
C ARG A 200 23.64 11.19 -3.13
N PRO A 201 24.12 12.08 -2.24
CA PRO A 201 23.28 12.66 -1.18
C PRO A 201 22.04 13.35 -1.77
N THR A 202 20.87 13.10 -1.17
CA THR A 202 19.59 13.67 -1.61
C THR A 202 18.67 13.86 -0.41
N VAL A 203 17.51 14.47 -0.64
CA VAL A 203 16.40 14.50 0.29
C VAL A 203 15.20 13.84 -0.36
N THR A 204 14.54 12.95 0.37
CA THR A 204 13.48 12.11 -0.17
C THR A 204 12.13 12.52 0.40
N MET A 205 11.13 12.68 -0.46
CA MET A 205 9.75 12.93 -0.06
C MET A 205 8.87 11.76 -0.50
N GLY A 206 8.12 11.19 0.43
CA GLY A 206 7.03 10.27 0.13
C GLY A 206 5.70 11.01 0.06
N VAL A 207 5.03 10.96 -1.08
CA VAL A 207 3.67 11.48 -1.25
C VAL A 207 2.69 10.34 -1.01
N TYR A 208 1.76 10.53 -0.09
CA TYR A 208 0.71 9.59 0.27
C TYR A 208 -0.63 10.08 -0.25
N LEU A 209 -1.43 9.16 -0.77
CA LEU A 209 -2.76 9.46 -1.30
C LEU A 209 -3.73 9.74 -0.15
N SER A 210 -4.68 10.66 -0.34
CA SER A 210 -5.79 10.80 0.60
C SER A 210 -6.81 9.68 0.37
N PRO A 211 -7.53 9.20 1.42
CA PRO A 211 -8.55 8.17 1.24
C PRO A 211 -9.58 8.56 0.18
N GLY A 212 -9.77 7.72 -0.84
CA GLY A 212 -10.74 7.93 -1.93
C GLY A 212 -10.25 8.78 -3.11
N ALA A 213 -9.03 9.31 -3.09
CA ALA A 213 -8.49 10.07 -4.21
C ALA A 213 -8.05 9.16 -5.39
N ASN A 214 -7.96 9.74 -6.58
CA ASN A 214 -7.53 9.03 -7.79
C ASN A 214 -6.00 9.11 -7.95
N ALA A 215 -5.31 7.97 -7.85
CA ALA A 215 -3.85 7.90 -7.92
C ALA A 215 -3.28 8.53 -9.21
N VAL A 216 -3.85 8.24 -10.38
CA VAL A 216 -3.37 8.73 -11.68
C VAL A 216 -3.52 10.25 -11.79
N GLN A 217 -4.69 10.77 -11.39
CA GLN A 217 -4.94 12.21 -11.41
C GLN A 217 -4.03 12.96 -10.43
N VAL A 218 -3.90 12.45 -9.20
CA VAL A 218 -3.06 13.06 -8.17
C VAL A 218 -1.59 13.03 -8.58
N ALA A 219 -1.09 11.90 -9.10
CA ALA A 219 0.29 11.79 -9.59
C ALA A 219 0.59 12.80 -10.70
N LYS A 220 -0.36 12.98 -11.65
CA LYS A 220 -0.27 14.01 -12.69
C LYS A 220 -0.25 15.42 -12.10
N SER A 221 -1.17 15.76 -11.20
CA SER A 221 -1.23 17.09 -10.58
C SER A 221 -0.02 17.40 -9.70
N VAL A 222 0.56 16.39 -9.04
CA VAL A 222 1.82 16.51 -8.31
C VAL A 222 2.96 16.81 -9.29
N ARG A 223 3.04 16.10 -10.42
CA ARG A 223 4.06 16.33 -11.46
C ARG A 223 3.97 17.74 -12.06
N GLU A 224 2.77 18.19 -12.44
CA GLU A 224 2.52 19.56 -12.91
C GLU A 224 2.92 20.61 -11.85
N THR A 225 2.65 20.33 -10.58
CA THR A 225 3.05 21.21 -9.48
C THR A 225 4.56 21.25 -9.30
N LEU A 226 5.24 20.10 -9.41
CA LEU A 226 6.71 20.01 -9.34
C LEU A 226 7.38 20.75 -10.50
N GLU A 227 6.87 20.61 -11.73
CA GLU A 227 7.36 21.36 -12.89
C GLU A 227 7.28 22.87 -12.66
N ARG A 228 6.15 23.37 -12.16
CA ARG A 228 5.99 24.78 -11.80
C ARG A 228 6.93 25.22 -10.68
N LEU A 229 7.13 24.37 -9.65
CA LEU A 229 8.05 24.67 -8.55
C LEU A 229 9.50 24.68 -9.02
N SER A 230 9.89 23.80 -9.93
CA SER A 230 11.25 23.68 -10.42
C SER A 230 11.78 24.93 -11.14
N GLN A 231 10.89 25.78 -11.66
CA GLN A 231 11.27 27.06 -12.25
C GLN A 231 11.86 28.06 -11.25
N ARG A 232 11.66 27.83 -9.94
CA ARG A 232 12.15 28.70 -8.85
C ARG A 232 13.24 28.02 -8.02
N PHE A 233 13.73 26.87 -8.47
CA PHE A 233 14.78 26.18 -7.76
C PHE A 233 16.07 27.01 -7.82
N PRO A 234 16.86 27.01 -6.73
CA PRO A 234 18.22 27.53 -6.76
C PRO A 234 19.02 26.84 -7.87
N GLU A 235 20.03 27.53 -8.37
CA GLU A 235 20.94 26.96 -9.36
C GLU A 235 21.52 25.62 -8.87
N GLY A 236 21.56 24.63 -9.75
CA GLY A 236 22.05 23.28 -9.44
C GLY A 236 21.09 22.36 -8.67
N VAL A 237 19.92 22.83 -8.21
CA VAL A 237 18.92 21.98 -7.53
C VAL A 237 17.97 21.35 -8.57
N LYS A 238 17.83 20.02 -8.53
CA LYS A 238 16.93 19.24 -9.40
C LYS A 238 16.08 18.27 -8.58
N TYR A 239 14.97 17.84 -9.18
CA TYR A 239 14.12 16.79 -8.61
C TYR A 239 14.01 15.59 -9.55
N LYS A 240 13.68 14.43 -9.00
CA LYS A 240 13.34 13.22 -9.74
C LYS A 240 12.22 12.45 -9.04
N VAL A 241 11.24 11.97 -9.80
CA VAL A 241 10.27 10.98 -9.32
C VAL A 241 10.93 9.61 -9.47
N VAL A 242 11.26 8.94 -8.36
CA VAL A 242 11.99 7.66 -8.38
C VAL A 242 11.03 6.48 -8.47
N TYR A 243 9.90 6.57 -7.78
CA TYR A 243 8.84 5.58 -7.82
C TYR A 243 7.51 6.31 -7.94
N ASP A 244 6.65 5.79 -8.81
CA ASP A 244 5.30 6.28 -9.05
C ASP A 244 4.38 5.06 -9.24
N SER A 245 3.48 4.84 -8.30
CA SER A 245 2.51 3.75 -8.38
C SER A 245 1.50 3.94 -9.53
N SER A 246 1.32 5.17 -10.03
CA SER A 246 0.40 5.43 -11.13
C SER A 246 0.90 4.91 -12.49
N ASP A 247 2.22 4.72 -12.64
CA ASP A 247 2.80 4.16 -13.87
C ASP A 247 2.27 2.74 -14.11
N PHE A 248 2.30 1.88 -13.08
CA PHE A 248 1.77 0.51 -13.17
C PHE A 248 0.28 0.49 -13.49
N VAL A 249 -0.50 1.40 -12.89
CA VAL A 249 -1.93 1.52 -13.16
C VAL A 249 -2.18 1.95 -14.61
N MET A 250 -1.39 2.90 -15.13
CA MET A 250 -1.51 3.37 -16.51
C MET A 250 -1.14 2.27 -17.52
N ASP A 251 -0.04 1.56 -17.28
CA ASP A 251 0.40 0.42 -18.11
C ASP A 251 -0.67 -0.68 -18.12
N THR A 252 -1.26 -0.98 -16.96
CA THR A 252 -2.36 -1.94 -16.84
C THR A 252 -3.58 -1.49 -17.64
N ILE A 253 -3.98 -0.22 -17.55
CA ILE A 253 -5.11 0.31 -18.33
C ILE A 253 -4.81 0.22 -19.84
N HIS A 254 -3.57 0.54 -20.26
CA HIS A 254 -3.16 0.46 -21.66
C HIS A 254 -3.26 -0.97 -22.19
N GLU A 255 -2.70 -1.95 -21.48
CA GLU A 255 -2.77 -3.36 -21.86
C GLU A 255 -4.20 -3.90 -21.85
N VAL A 256 -5.05 -3.47 -20.91
CA VAL A 256 -6.46 -3.89 -20.91
C VAL A 256 -7.22 -3.28 -22.09
N ILE A 257 -6.97 -2.03 -22.48
CA ILE A 257 -7.58 -1.43 -23.69
C ILE A 257 -7.13 -2.17 -24.95
N LYS A 258 -5.83 -2.49 -25.04
CA LYS A 258 -5.29 -3.29 -26.15
C LYS A 258 -5.94 -4.68 -26.20
N THR A 259 -6.04 -5.36 -25.06
CA THR A 259 -6.72 -6.65 -24.92
C THR A 259 -8.20 -6.55 -25.30
N LEU A 260 -8.87 -5.47 -24.95
CA LEU A 260 -10.26 -5.19 -25.33
C LEU A 260 -10.41 -5.09 -26.85
N LEU A 261 -9.50 -4.39 -27.53
CA LEU A 261 -9.48 -4.29 -28.99
C LEU A 261 -9.16 -5.63 -29.66
N GLU A 262 -8.18 -6.37 -29.14
CA GLU A 262 -7.83 -7.71 -29.64
C GLU A 262 -9.01 -8.68 -29.48
N ALA A 263 -9.64 -8.72 -28.30
CA ALA A 263 -10.82 -9.54 -28.03
C ALA A 263 -11.99 -9.16 -28.95
N PHE A 264 -12.24 -7.86 -29.15
CA PHE A 264 -13.26 -7.39 -30.09
C PHE A 264 -13.00 -7.86 -31.52
N VAL A 265 -11.78 -7.71 -32.02
CA VAL A 265 -11.39 -8.18 -33.37
C VAL A 265 -11.54 -9.70 -33.48
N LEU A 266 -11.10 -10.46 -32.48
CA LEU A 266 -11.24 -11.91 -32.45
C LEU A 266 -12.71 -12.34 -32.48
N VAL A 267 -13.58 -11.67 -31.70
CA VAL A 267 -15.03 -11.92 -31.72
C VAL A 267 -15.62 -11.63 -33.10
N VAL A 268 -15.28 -10.51 -33.73
CA VAL A 268 -15.74 -10.17 -35.08
C VAL A 268 -15.30 -11.23 -36.10
N LEU A 269 -14.05 -11.71 -36.00
CA LEU A 269 -13.54 -12.78 -36.87
C LEU A 269 -14.28 -14.11 -36.66
N VAL A 270 -14.56 -14.48 -35.42
CA VAL A 270 -15.33 -15.69 -35.09
C VAL A 270 -16.77 -15.57 -35.60
N VAL A 271 -17.44 -14.44 -35.36
CA VAL A 271 -18.79 -14.19 -35.89
C VAL A 271 -18.82 -14.25 -37.41
N TYR A 272 -17.83 -13.67 -38.08
CA TYR A 272 -17.69 -13.76 -39.53
C TYR A 272 -17.51 -15.19 -40.03
N LEU A 273 -16.72 -15.99 -39.31
CA LEU A 273 -16.49 -17.40 -39.65
C LEU A 273 -17.78 -18.22 -39.59
N PHE A 274 -18.64 -17.98 -38.58
CA PHE A 274 -19.90 -18.71 -38.39
C PHE A 274 -21.03 -18.22 -39.32
N LEU A 275 -21.22 -16.90 -39.48
CA LEU A 275 -22.29 -16.35 -40.34
C LEU A 275 -21.93 -16.39 -41.84
N GLY A 276 -20.64 -16.39 -42.17
CA GLY A 276 -20.14 -16.42 -43.53
C GLY A 276 -20.56 -15.21 -44.38
N SER A 277 -21.00 -14.12 -43.76
CA SER A 277 -21.43 -12.90 -44.43
C SER A 277 -20.95 -11.65 -43.70
N LEU A 278 -20.27 -10.75 -44.43
CA LEU A 278 -19.78 -9.48 -43.86
C LEU A 278 -20.94 -8.60 -43.38
N ARG A 279 -22.10 -8.68 -44.06
CA ARG A 279 -23.29 -7.90 -43.72
C ARG A 279 -23.91 -8.33 -42.41
N ALA A 280 -24.06 -9.64 -42.17
CA ALA A 280 -24.57 -10.13 -40.90
C ALA A 280 -23.59 -9.85 -39.76
N THR A 281 -22.28 -9.94 -40.04
CA THR A 281 -21.23 -9.65 -39.04
C THR A 281 -21.22 -8.20 -38.56
N ILE A 282 -21.60 -7.23 -39.41
CA ILE A 282 -21.68 -5.81 -39.01
C ILE A 282 -22.65 -5.61 -37.84
N ILE A 283 -23.70 -6.42 -37.73
CA ILE A 283 -24.77 -6.23 -36.75
C ILE A 283 -24.23 -6.46 -35.32
N PRO A 284 -23.62 -7.62 -34.97
CA PRO A 284 -22.95 -7.77 -33.66
C PRO A 284 -21.76 -6.83 -33.49
N THR A 285 -21.04 -6.50 -34.57
CA THR A 285 -19.91 -5.54 -34.54
C THR A 285 -20.32 -4.15 -34.04
N VAL A 286 -21.52 -3.69 -34.38
CA VAL A 286 -22.07 -2.41 -33.90
C VAL A 286 -22.69 -2.55 -32.51
N ALA A 287 -23.35 -3.67 -32.21
CA ALA A 287 -24.01 -3.89 -30.92
C ALA A 287 -23.01 -3.88 -29.74
N VAL A 288 -21.82 -4.49 -29.91
CA VAL A 288 -20.83 -4.60 -28.83
C VAL A 288 -20.34 -3.23 -28.32
N PRO A 289 -19.82 -2.30 -29.16
CA PRO A 289 -19.42 -0.97 -28.69
C PRO A 289 -20.53 -0.18 -28.02
N VAL A 290 -21.77 -0.26 -28.53
CA VAL A 290 -22.92 0.43 -27.93
C VAL A 290 -23.18 -0.09 -26.51
N SER A 291 -23.14 -1.41 -26.32
CA SER A 291 -23.30 -2.03 -25.01
C SER A 291 -22.18 -1.64 -24.04
N LEU A 292 -20.93 -1.63 -24.49
CA LEU A 292 -19.80 -1.28 -23.63
C LEU A 292 -19.82 0.20 -23.22
N ILE A 293 -20.09 1.11 -24.16
CA ILE A 293 -20.20 2.55 -23.87
C ILE A 293 -21.37 2.82 -22.92
N GLY A 294 -22.51 2.17 -23.16
CA GLY A 294 -23.67 2.25 -22.25
C GLY A 294 -23.34 1.74 -20.84
N THR A 295 -22.54 0.67 -20.75
CA THR A 295 -22.08 0.14 -19.46
C THR A 295 -21.22 1.15 -18.71
N PHE A 296 -20.26 1.79 -19.37
CA PHE A 296 -19.45 2.85 -18.74
C PHE A 296 -20.31 4.02 -18.24
N ALA A 297 -21.32 4.43 -19.00
CA ALA A 297 -22.22 5.51 -18.61
C ALA A 297 -22.99 5.16 -17.32
N VAL A 298 -23.51 3.93 -17.21
CA VAL A 298 -24.22 3.47 -16.01
C VAL A 298 -23.27 3.28 -14.82
N LEU A 299 -22.09 2.69 -15.04
CA LEU A 299 -21.08 2.55 -13.98
C LEU A 299 -20.70 3.90 -13.39
N LEU A 300 -20.49 4.90 -14.24
CA LEU A 300 -20.21 6.27 -13.81
C LEU A 300 -21.39 6.86 -13.01
N ALA A 301 -22.63 6.63 -13.45
CA ALA A 301 -23.83 7.12 -12.76
C ALA A 301 -24.03 6.50 -11.36
N VAL A 302 -23.62 5.25 -11.17
CA VAL A 302 -23.70 4.53 -9.87
C VAL A 302 -22.46 4.81 -8.99
N GLY A 303 -21.46 5.53 -9.49
CA GLY A 303 -20.25 5.91 -8.75
C GLY A 303 -19.14 4.85 -8.77
N PHE A 304 -19.17 3.92 -9.72
CA PHE A 304 -18.06 3.00 -9.97
C PHE A 304 -16.97 3.68 -10.81
N THR A 305 -15.73 3.25 -10.62
CA THR A 305 -14.57 3.74 -11.35
C THR A 305 -14.08 2.71 -12.37
N ALA A 306 -13.43 3.19 -13.43
CA ALA A 306 -12.65 2.32 -14.29
C ALA A 306 -11.35 1.93 -13.57
N ASN A 307 -11.24 0.65 -13.21
CA ASN A 307 -10.07 0.05 -12.57
C ASN A 307 -9.81 -1.34 -13.17
N THR A 308 -8.74 -2.00 -12.75
CA THR A 308 -8.34 -3.32 -13.27
C THR A 308 -9.47 -4.35 -13.22
N VAL A 309 -10.21 -4.45 -12.11
CA VAL A 309 -11.28 -5.43 -11.94
C VAL A 309 -12.50 -5.12 -12.81
N SER A 310 -12.94 -3.86 -12.85
CA SER A 310 -14.06 -3.48 -13.71
C SER A 310 -13.70 -3.64 -15.20
N LEU A 311 -12.47 -3.30 -15.61
CA LEU A 311 -12.06 -3.42 -17.00
C LEU A 311 -11.88 -4.89 -17.43
N LEU A 312 -11.38 -5.76 -16.55
CA LEU A 312 -11.42 -7.22 -16.79
C LEU A 312 -12.85 -7.73 -16.93
N GLY A 313 -13.78 -7.23 -16.10
CA GLY A 313 -15.21 -7.48 -16.26
C GLY A 313 -15.73 -7.06 -17.64
N MET A 314 -15.29 -5.91 -18.15
CA MET A 314 -15.64 -5.44 -19.50
C MET A 314 -15.08 -6.35 -20.60
N VAL A 315 -13.81 -6.77 -20.49
CA VAL A 315 -13.20 -7.70 -21.46
C VAL A 315 -13.99 -9.02 -21.51
N LEU A 316 -14.34 -9.58 -20.36
CA LEU A 316 -15.16 -10.78 -20.29
C LEU A 316 -16.58 -10.55 -20.82
N ALA A 317 -17.18 -9.39 -20.55
CA ALA A 317 -18.51 -9.04 -21.01
C ALA A 317 -18.62 -9.03 -22.55
N ILE A 318 -17.55 -8.71 -23.30
CA ILE A 318 -17.58 -8.70 -24.78
C ILE A 318 -18.06 -10.04 -25.35
N GLY A 319 -17.54 -11.14 -24.81
CA GLY A 319 -17.95 -12.48 -25.23
C GLY A 319 -19.39 -12.81 -24.87
N ILE A 320 -19.93 -12.23 -23.80
CA ILE A 320 -21.31 -12.51 -23.36
C ILE A 320 -22.33 -11.62 -24.08
N VAL A 321 -21.97 -10.36 -24.34
CA VAL A 321 -22.80 -9.33 -24.97
C VAL A 321 -23.02 -9.62 -26.45
N VAL A 322 -22.02 -10.17 -27.15
CA VAL A 322 -22.15 -10.43 -28.58
C VAL A 322 -23.20 -11.51 -28.87
N ASP A 323 -23.37 -12.46 -27.95
CA ASP A 323 -24.24 -13.61 -28.12
C ASP A 323 -25.70 -13.23 -28.39
N ASP A 324 -26.26 -12.26 -27.66
CA ASP A 324 -27.67 -11.87 -27.84
C ASP A 324 -27.90 -11.31 -29.26
N ALA A 325 -26.91 -10.55 -29.78
CA ALA A 325 -26.96 -10.04 -31.14
C ALA A 325 -26.76 -11.17 -32.17
N ILE A 326 -25.91 -12.16 -31.89
CA ILE A 326 -25.71 -13.33 -32.76
C ILE A 326 -27.00 -14.13 -32.87
N VAL A 327 -27.66 -14.45 -31.74
CA VAL A 327 -28.93 -15.21 -31.72
C VAL A 327 -30.00 -14.50 -32.56
N VAL A 328 -30.09 -13.17 -32.46
CA VAL A 328 -31.00 -12.38 -33.31
C VAL A 328 -30.64 -12.51 -34.78
N VAL A 329 -29.38 -12.28 -35.14
CA VAL A 329 -28.93 -12.30 -36.54
C VAL A 329 -29.08 -13.69 -37.16
N GLU A 330 -28.69 -14.73 -36.43
CA GLU A 330 -28.81 -16.14 -36.84
C GLU A 330 -30.28 -16.52 -37.05
N ASN A 331 -31.17 -16.17 -36.12
CA ASN A 331 -32.59 -16.51 -36.28
C ASN A 331 -33.23 -15.73 -37.44
N VAL A 332 -32.83 -14.48 -37.69
CA VAL A 332 -33.29 -13.72 -38.85
C VAL A 332 -32.76 -14.30 -40.16
N GLU A 333 -31.49 -14.71 -40.22
CA GLU A 333 -30.94 -15.42 -41.39
C GLU A 333 -31.68 -16.74 -41.62
N ARG A 334 -31.94 -17.53 -40.57
CA ARG A 334 -32.73 -18.77 -40.66
C ARG A 334 -34.13 -18.51 -41.23
N VAL A 335 -34.86 -17.52 -40.71
CA VAL A 335 -36.20 -17.18 -41.22
C VAL A 335 -36.15 -16.69 -42.66
N LEU A 336 -35.12 -15.93 -43.05
CA LEU A 336 -34.92 -15.49 -44.45
C LEU A 336 -34.59 -16.65 -45.41
N GLU A 337 -33.89 -17.67 -44.94
CA GLU A 337 -33.58 -18.88 -45.72
C GLU A 337 -34.77 -19.83 -45.82
N GLU A 338 -35.53 -20.02 -44.73
CA GLU A 338 -36.74 -20.87 -44.70
C GLU A 338 -37.93 -20.24 -45.43
N HIS A 339 -38.02 -18.91 -45.46
CA HIS A 339 -39.11 -18.14 -46.06
C HIS A 339 -38.59 -17.08 -47.06
N PRO A 340 -38.18 -17.49 -48.28
CA PRO A 340 -37.63 -16.58 -49.29
C PRO A 340 -38.60 -15.49 -49.78
N GLU A 341 -39.90 -15.62 -49.48
CA GLU A 341 -40.96 -14.68 -49.80
C GLU A 341 -41.02 -13.45 -48.88
N LEU A 342 -40.42 -13.52 -47.69
CA LEU A 342 -40.51 -12.45 -46.69
C LEU A 342 -39.48 -11.33 -46.95
N SER A 343 -39.89 -10.07 -46.75
CA SER A 343 -38.93 -8.98 -46.72
C SER A 343 -37.99 -9.11 -45.51
N PRO A 344 -36.74 -8.59 -45.53
CA PRO A 344 -35.86 -8.56 -44.35
C PRO A 344 -36.51 -7.97 -43.10
N ALA A 345 -37.41 -6.99 -43.27
CA ALA A 345 -38.17 -6.40 -42.17
C ALA A 345 -39.22 -7.36 -41.60
N ASP A 346 -39.92 -8.12 -42.45
CA ASP A 346 -40.96 -9.06 -41.99
C ASP A 346 -40.36 -10.36 -41.45
N ALA A 347 -39.24 -10.82 -42.02
CA ALA A 347 -38.43 -11.87 -41.45
C ALA A 347 -37.89 -11.49 -40.06
N ALA A 348 -37.40 -10.25 -39.89
CA ALA A 348 -37.00 -9.74 -38.58
C ALA A 348 -38.15 -9.73 -37.57
N LYS A 349 -39.35 -9.27 -37.94
CA LYS A 349 -40.54 -9.30 -37.06
C LYS A 349 -40.92 -10.73 -36.67
N LYS A 350 -40.88 -11.67 -37.61
CA LYS A 350 -41.20 -13.09 -37.35
C LYS A 350 -40.16 -13.71 -36.42
N ALA A 351 -38.87 -13.52 -36.72
CA ALA A 351 -37.78 -14.02 -35.90
C ALA A 351 -37.84 -13.48 -34.47
N MET A 352 -38.11 -12.18 -34.28
CA MET A 352 -38.22 -11.59 -32.94
C MET A 352 -39.36 -12.18 -32.12
N ARG A 353 -40.51 -12.54 -32.74
CA ARG A 353 -41.60 -13.23 -32.03
C ARG A 353 -41.17 -14.58 -31.45
N GLU A 354 -40.18 -15.24 -32.04
CA GLU A 354 -39.67 -16.53 -31.59
C GLU A 354 -38.62 -16.37 -30.48
N ILE A 355 -37.79 -15.32 -30.53
CA ILE A 355 -36.61 -15.20 -29.65
C ILE A 355 -36.71 -14.14 -28.55
N THR A 356 -37.71 -13.25 -28.54
CA THR A 356 -37.82 -12.22 -27.48
C THR A 356 -37.88 -12.83 -26.08
N ALA A 357 -38.71 -13.85 -25.86
CA ALA A 357 -38.80 -14.53 -24.56
C ALA A 357 -37.47 -15.23 -24.19
N PRO A 358 -36.84 -16.04 -25.08
CA PRO A 358 -35.51 -16.59 -24.85
C PRO A 358 -34.44 -15.55 -24.50
N ILE A 359 -34.40 -14.39 -25.17
CA ILE A 359 -33.41 -13.33 -24.89
C ILE A 359 -33.60 -12.77 -23.47
N ILE A 360 -34.84 -12.46 -23.08
CA ILE A 360 -35.11 -11.96 -21.71
C ILE A 360 -34.75 -13.03 -20.67
N ALA A 361 -35.08 -14.29 -20.96
CA ALA A 361 -34.80 -15.44 -20.11
C ALA A 361 -33.30 -15.61 -19.81
N ILE A 362 -32.46 -15.62 -20.87
CA ILE A 362 -31.00 -15.76 -20.70
C ILE A 362 -30.41 -14.58 -19.93
N THR A 363 -30.89 -13.35 -20.16
CA THR A 363 -30.42 -12.18 -19.42
C THR A 363 -30.76 -12.30 -17.93
N LEU A 364 -31.99 -12.67 -17.59
CA LEU A 364 -32.41 -12.84 -16.20
C LEU A 364 -31.63 -13.94 -15.47
N VAL A 365 -31.30 -15.04 -16.14
CA VAL A 365 -30.48 -16.10 -15.53
C VAL A 365 -29.06 -15.63 -15.29
N LEU A 366 -28.44 -14.90 -16.22
CA LEU A 366 -27.12 -14.32 -15.96
C LEU A 366 -27.16 -13.34 -14.78
N LEU A 367 -28.19 -12.48 -14.71
CA LEU A 367 -28.39 -11.59 -13.58
C LEU A 367 -28.59 -12.35 -12.26
N SER A 368 -29.29 -13.47 -12.27
CA SER A 368 -29.51 -14.30 -11.07
C SER A 368 -28.22 -14.83 -10.46
N VAL A 369 -27.18 -15.01 -11.26
CA VAL A 369 -25.86 -15.48 -10.80
C VAL A 369 -25.01 -14.32 -10.28
N PHE A 370 -24.99 -13.17 -10.98
CA PHE A 370 -24.10 -12.06 -10.63
C PHE A 370 -24.68 -11.11 -9.56
N VAL A 371 -25.98 -10.83 -9.57
CA VAL A 371 -26.59 -9.87 -8.63
C VAL A 371 -26.37 -10.29 -7.16
N PRO A 372 -26.56 -11.57 -6.76
CA PRO A 372 -26.29 -11.99 -5.38
C PRO A 372 -24.82 -11.83 -4.97
N VAL A 373 -23.90 -12.07 -5.91
CA VAL A 373 -22.44 -11.96 -5.69
C VAL A 373 -22.03 -10.52 -5.36
N ALA A 374 -22.81 -9.51 -5.79
CA ALA A 374 -22.57 -8.11 -5.47
C ALA A 374 -22.81 -7.76 -3.98
N PHE A 375 -23.50 -8.62 -3.22
CA PHE A 375 -23.83 -8.39 -1.80
C PHE A 375 -22.85 -9.04 -0.82
N ILE A 376 -21.78 -9.66 -1.32
CA ILE A 376 -20.77 -10.29 -0.48
C ILE A 376 -20.05 -9.21 0.34
N PRO A 377 -19.90 -9.38 1.67
CA PRO A 377 -19.18 -8.43 2.51
C PRO A 377 -17.66 -8.59 2.43
N GLY A 378 -16.90 -7.66 3.03
CA GLY A 378 -15.44 -7.72 3.12
C GLY A 378 -14.69 -7.25 1.87
N VAL A 379 -13.36 -7.36 1.86
CA VAL A 379 -12.52 -6.89 0.74
C VAL A 379 -12.81 -7.68 -0.54
N SER A 380 -12.90 -9.02 -0.46
CA SER A 380 -13.28 -9.85 -1.61
C SER A 380 -14.62 -9.41 -2.18
N GLY A 381 -15.59 -9.13 -1.32
CA GLY A 381 -16.91 -8.62 -1.71
C GLY A 381 -16.87 -7.32 -2.51
N VAL A 382 -15.96 -6.40 -2.18
CA VAL A 382 -15.77 -5.16 -2.97
C VAL A 382 -15.27 -5.48 -4.38
N LEU A 383 -14.32 -6.41 -4.53
CA LEU A 383 -13.81 -6.85 -5.84
C LEU A 383 -14.92 -7.56 -6.65
N PHE A 384 -15.63 -8.49 -6.02
CA PHE A 384 -16.78 -9.18 -6.62
C PHE A 384 -17.88 -8.21 -7.06
N ARG A 385 -18.19 -7.20 -6.25
CA ARG A 385 -19.21 -6.20 -6.57
C ARG A 385 -18.86 -5.39 -7.81
N GLN A 386 -17.61 -4.97 -7.96
CA GLN A 386 -17.18 -4.25 -9.18
C GLN A 386 -17.36 -5.11 -10.42
N PHE A 387 -16.99 -6.39 -10.33
CA PHE A 387 -17.12 -7.32 -11.42
C PHE A 387 -18.59 -7.64 -11.76
N ALA A 388 -19.38 -8.01 -10.76
CA ALA A 388 -20.78 -8.39 -10.88
C ALA A 388 -21.65 -7.26 -11.43
N VAL A 389 -21.47 -6.02 -10.93
CA VAL A 389 -22.21 -4.86 -11.43
C VAL A 389 -21.84 -4.57 -12.88
N THR A 390 -20.54 -4.63 -13.23
CA THR A 390 -20.08 -4.39 -14.60
C THR A 390 -20.73 -5.36 -15.59
N ILE A 391 -20.68 -6.67 -15.32
CA ILE A 391 -21.29 -7.67 -16.20
C ILE A 391 -22.82 -7.53 -16.23
N SER A 392 -23.46 -7.35 -15.06
CA SER A 392 -24.92 -7.25 -14.99
C SER A 392 -25.45 -6.08 -15.82
N VAL A 393 -24.80 -4.92 -15.73
CA VAL A 393 -25.15 -3.75 -16.53
C VAL A 393 -24.88 -4.01 -18.01
N ALA A 394 -23.73 -4.57 -18.37
CA ALA A 394 -23.41 -4.90 -19.76
C ALA A 394 -24.44 -5.86 -20.38
N MET A 395 -24.91 -6.84 -19.61
CA MET A 395 -25.95 -7.77 -20.04
C MET A 395 -27.30 -7.11 -20.22
N VAL A 396 -27.70 -6.20 -19.34
CA VAL A 396 -28.97 -5.47 -19.48
C VAL A 396 -28.93 -4.59 -20.73
N ILE A 397 -27.84 -3.86 -20.96
CA ILE A 397 -27.70 -3.03 -22.17
C ILE A 397 -27.63 -3.91 -23.43
N SER A 398 -26.95 -5.07 -23.36
CA SER A 398 -26.93 -6.07 -24.43
C SER A 398 -28.33 -6.53 -24.81
N ALA A 399 -29.14 -6.93 -23.82
CA ALA A 399 -30.50 -7.37 -24.05
C ALA A 399 -31.36 -6.27 -24.67
N ILE A 400 -31.23 -5.02 -24.19
CA ILE A 400 -31.91 -3.86 -24.79
C ILE A 400 -31.49 -3.71 -26.25
N ASN A 401 -30.20 -3.79 -26.56
CA ASN A 401 -29.70 -3.69 -27.94
C ASN A 401 -30.20 -4.85 -28.81
N ALA A 402 -30.23 -6.08 -28.29
CA ALA A 402 -30.74 -7.25 -29.01
C ALA A 402 -32.24 -7.16 -29.30
N LEU A 403 -33.02 -6.54 -28.41
CA LEU A 403 -34.46 -6.35 -28.61
C LEU A 403 -34.82 -5.12 -29.46
N THR A 404 -33.87 -4.21 -29.68
CA THR A 404 -34.14 -2.93 -30.37
C THR A 404 -33.24 -2.72 -31.59
N LEU A 405 -31.95 -2.45 -31.37
CA LEU A 405 -30.98 -2.11 -32.40
C LEU A 405 -30.70 -3.28 -33.36
N SER A 406 -30.48 -4.48 -32.83
CA SER A 406 -30.16 -5.67 -33.64
C SER A 406 -31.22 -5.99 -34.69
N PRO A 407 -32.53 -6.11 -34.37
CA PRO A 407 -33.55 -6.39 -35.38
C PRO A 407 -33.75 -5.23 -36.36
N ALA A 408 -33.57 -3.98 -35.93
CA ALA A 408 -33.61 -2.83 -36.83
C ALA A 408 -32.45 -2.87 -37.85
N LEU A 409 -31.24 -3.20 -37.40
CA LEU A 409 -30.09 -3.38 -38.28
C LEU A 409 -30.24 -4.60 -39.18
N CYS A 410 -30.84 -5.70 -38.70
CA CYS A 410 -31.18 -6.85 -39.53
C CYS A 410 -32.08 -6.45 -40.71
N ALA A 411 -33.15 -5.70 -40.44
CA ALA A 411 -34.08 -5.24 -41.47
C ALA A 411 -33.45 -4.31 -42.52
N LEU A 412 -32.41 -3.55 -42.15
CA LEU A 412 -31.73 -2.58 -43.02
C LEU A 412 -30.55 -3.19 -43.79
N VAL A 413 -29.79 -4.10 -43.17
CA VAL A 413 -28.48 -4.57 -43.64
C VAL A 413 -28.57 -5.95 -44.31
N LEU A 414 -29.43 -6.85 -43.80
CA LEU A 414 -29.57 -8.18 -44.37
C LEU A 414 -30.30 -8.15 -45.71
N ARG A 415 -29.92 -9.09 -46.59
CA ARG A 415 -30.57 -9.32 -47.87
C ARG A 415 -30.66 -10.81 -48.11
N HIS A 416 -31.61 -11.22 -48.95
CA HIS A 416 -31.65 -12.58 -49.50
C HIS A 416 -30.30 -12.92 -50.12
N THR A 417 -29.65 -13.95 -49.59
CA THR A 417 -28.38 -14.44 -50.11
C THR A 417 -28.58 -15.81 -50.74
N GLY A 418 -28.00 -16.00 -51.94
CA GLY A 418 -27.96 -17.31 -52.59
C GLY A 418 -26.91 -18.22 -51.93
N PRO A 419 -26.73 -19.46 -52.42
CA PRO A 419 -25.83 -20.45 -51.81
C PRO A 419 -24.41 -19.88 -51.66
N LYS A 420 -23.86 -19.96 -50.44
CA LYS A 420 -22.57 -19.38 -50.05
C LYS A 420 -21.45 -19.89 -51.01
N ARG A 421 -20.59 -19.01 -51.50
CA ARG A 421 -19.54 -19.27 -52.50
C ARG A 421 -18.14 -19.07 -51.92
N GLY A 422 -17.12 -19.72 -52.49
CA GLY A 422 -15.72 -19.57 -52.08
C GLY A 422 -15.28 -20.48 -50.92
N PRO A 423 -14.14 -20.20 -50.26
CA PRO A 423 -13.57 -21.03 -49.20
C PRO A 423 -14.52 -21.21 -48.00
N ILE A 424 -15.34 -20.20 -47.71
CA ILE A 424 -16.33 -20.23 -46.61
C ILE A 424 -17.34 -21.39 -46.78
N LYS A 425 -17.65 -21.78 -48.01
CA LYS A 425 -18.55 -22.91 -48.30
C LYS A 425 -18.00 -24.24 -47.78
N TYR A 426 -16.69 -24.43 -47.87
CA TYR A 426 -16.04 -25.65 -47.36
C TYR A 426 -15.99 -25.66 -45.84
N VAL A 427 -15.77 -24.50 -45.23
CA VAL A 427 -15.82 -24.32 -43.76
C VAL A 427 -17.22 -24.63 -43.23
N LEU A 428 -18.25 -23.98 -43.79
CA LEU A 428 -19.65 -24.18 -43.36
C LEU A 428 -20.10 -25.64 -43.55
N ARG A 429 -19.75 -26.28 -44.69
CA ARG A 429 -19.99 -27.73 -44.88
C ARG A 429 -19.25 -28.61 -43.88
N GLY A 430 -18.06 -28.19 -43.44
CA GLY A 430 -17.33 -28.85 -42.36
C GLY A 430 -18.08 -28.76 -41.04
N ILE A 431 -18.59 -27.56 -40.70
CA ILE A 431 -19.42 -27.32 -39.52
C ILE A 431 -20.70 -28.18 -39.58
N ASP A 432 -21.40 -28.22 -40.73
CA ASP A 432 -22.58 -29.07 -40.92
C ASP A 432 -22.28 -30.55 -40.67
N LYS A 433 -21.16 -31.06 -41.20
CA LYS A 433 -20.75 -32.46 -40.95
C LYS A 433 -20.48 -32.73 -39.47
N VAL A 434 -19.86 -31.77 -38.77
CA VAL A 434 -19.61 -31.88 -37.33
C VAL A 434 -20.93 -31.83 -36.55
N ARG A 435 -21.86 -30.92 -36.91
CA ARG A 435 -23.20 -30.84 -36.33
C ARG A 435 -23.96 -32.15 -36.50
N ASP A 436 -24.02 -32.69 -37.71
CA ASP A 436 -24.75 -33.93 -38.01
C ASP A 436 -24.12 -35.13 -37.30
N GLY A 437 -22.78 -35.16 -37.20
CA GLY A 437 -22.04 -36.14 -36.40
C GLY A 437 -22.34 -36.04 -34.91
N TYR A 438 -22.30 -34.82 -34.35
CA TYR A 438 -22.67 -34.53 -32.96
C TYR A 438 -24.12 -34.96 -32.68
N ALA A 439 -25.07 -34.59 -33.54
CA ALA A 439 -26.47 -34.97 -33.41
C ALA A 439 -26.66 -36.51 -33.45
N ALA A 440 -25.90 -37.22 -34.28
CA ALA A 440 -25.92 -38.67 -34.31
C ALA A 440 -25.39 -39.30 -33.01
N VAL A 441 -24.36 -38.72 -32.40
CA VAL A 441 -23.82 -39.15 -31.09
C VAL A 441 -24.82 -38.87 -29.98
N VAL A 442 -25.36 -37.65 -29.90
CA VAL A 442 -26.36 -37.26 -28.90
C VAL A 442 -27.60 -38.16 -29.00
N ARG A 443 -28.11 -38.43 -30.21
CA ARG A 443 -29.26 -39.33 -30.42
C ARG A 443 -29.02 -40.75 -29.88
N ARG A 444 -27.77 -41.22 -29.89
CA ARG A 444 -27.39 -42.51 -29.28
C ARG A 444 -27.26 -42.41 -27.77
N MET A 445 -26.64 -41.33 -27.26
CA MET A 445 -26.44 -41.12 -25.82
C MET A 445 -27.75 -40.89 -25.05
N VAL A 446 -28.72 -40.19 -25.64
CA VAL A 446 -30.04 -39.94 -25.02
C VAL A 446 -30.78 -41.25 -24.71
N ARG A 447 -30.52 -42.33 -25.46
CA ARG A 447 -31.11 -43.66 -25.20
C ARG A 447 -30.51 -44.37 -23.98
N ILE A 448 -29.43 -43.84 -23.40
CA ILE A 448 -28.70 -44.42 -22.27
C ILE A 448 -28.68 -43.40 -21.12
N ALA A 449 -29.86 -43.06 -20.57
CA ALA A 449 -30.01 -42.07 -19.50
C ALA A 449 -29.23 -42.40 -18.21
N VAL A 450 -28.90 -43.68 -17.97
CA VAL A 450 -28.04 -44.07 -16.84
C VAL A 450 -26.61 -43.59 -17.04
N LEU A 451 -26.11 -43.53 -18.28
CA LEU A 451 -24.76 -43.07 -18.58
C LEU A 451 -24.59 -41.57 -18.28
N SER A 452 -25.60 -40.74 -18.57
CA SER A 452 -25.53 -39.31 -18.24
C SER A 452 -25.50 -39.09 -16.72
N LEU A 453 -26.29 -39.82 -15.95
CA LEU A 453 -26.24 -39.79 -14.47
C LEU A 453 -24.86 -40.22 -13.93
N LEU A 454 -24.30 -41.30 -14.46
CA LEU A 454 -22.96 -41.77 -14.06
C LEU A 454 -21.86 -40.76 -14.44
N LEU A 455 -21.93 -40.15 -15.62
CA LEU A 455 -20.98 -39.13 -16.04
C LEU A 455 -21.09 -37.87 -15.18
N THR A 456 -22.30 -37.40 -14.87
CA THR A 456 -22.51 -36.27 -13.96
C THR A 456 -21.97 -36.57 -12.56
N ALA A 457 -22.22 -37.76 -12.02
CA ALA A 457 -21.62 -38.20 -10.75
C ALA A 457 -20.09 -38.27 -10.84
N GLY A 458 -19.55 -38.73 -11.97
CA GLY A 458 -18.12 -38.72 -12.26
C GLY A 458 -17.52 -37.31 -12.31
N PHE A 459 -18.20 -36.34 -12.91
CA PHE A 459 -17.77 -34.95 -12.92
C PHE A 459 -17.86 -34.32 -11.53
N ALA A 460 -18.92 -34.58 -10.77
CA ALA A 460 -19.03 -34.12 -9.38
C ALA A 460 -17.91 -34.69 -8.51
N PHE A 461 -17.59 -35.98 -8.65
CA PHE A 461 -16.44 -36.60 -7.99
C PHE A 461 -15.11 -36.01 -8.47
N GLY A 462 -15.00 -35.71 -9.77
CA GLY A 462 -13.85 -35.02 -10.36
C GLY A 462 -13.62 -33.63 -9.76
N ILE A 463 -14.68 -32.82 -9.63
CA ILE A 463 -14.61 -31.52 -8.94
C ILE A 463 -14.12 -31.72 -7.51
N TRP A 464 -14.76 -32.60 -6.74
CA TRP A 464 -14.39 -32.84 -5.35
C TRP A 464 -12.92 -33.28 -5.22
N SER A 465 -12.47 -34.20 -6.08
CA SER A 465 -11.09 -34.70 -6.04
C SER A 465 -10.05 -33.67 -6.48
N ILE A 466 -10.34 -32.83 -7.47
CA ILE A 466 -9.40 -31.84 -8.00
C ILE A 466 -9.40 -30.60 -7.08
N ALA A 467 -10.56 -30.12 -6.66
CA ALA A 467 -10.70 -28.95 -5.79
C ALA A 467 -9.96 -29.14 -4.46
N ASN A 468 -9.97 -30.35 -3.88
CA ASN A 468 -9.20 -30.66 -2.66
C ASN A 468 -7.67 -30.62 -2.86
N LYS A 469 -7.19 -30.65 -4.10
CA LYS A 469 -5.76 -30.54 -4.45
C LYS A 469 -5.38 -29.17 -4.99
N THR A 470 -6.35 -28.31 -5.31
CA THR A 470 -6.11 -26.98 -5.85
C THR A 470 -5.64 -26.04 -4.75
N PRO A 471 -4.44 -25.43 -4.87
CA PRO A 471 -3.94 -24.48 -3.87
C PRO A 471 -4.85 -23.25 -3.74
N GLN A 472 -5.08 -22.78 -2.52
CA GLN A 472 -5.91 -21.60 -2.25
C GLN A 472 -5.06 -20.34 -2.17
N GLY A 473 -5.56 -19.21 -2.66
CA GLY A 473 -4.87 -17.92 -2.55
C GLY A 473 -5.83 -16.75 -2.46
N PHE A 474 -5.29 -15.54 -2.26
CA PHE A 474 -6.09 -14.31 -2.23
C PHE A 474 -5.93 -13.49 -3.50
N LEU A 475 -4.73 -12.95 -3.73
CA LEU A 475 -4.34 -12.21 -4.93
C LEU A 475 -2.95 -12.65 -5.37
N PRO A 476 -2.70 -12.73 -6.68
CA PRO A 476 -1.38 -13.09 -7.19
C PRO A 476 -0.36 -12.00 -6.87
N GLN A 477 0.90 -12.39 -6.74
CA GLN A 477 1.99 -11.41 -6.72
C GLN A 477 2.27 -10.95 -8.16
N GLU A 478 2.45 -9.65 -8.33
CA GLU A 478 2.67 -9.03 -9.63
C GLU A 478 4.03 -8.33 -9.66
N ASP A 479 4.60 -8.20 -10.86
CA ASP A 479 5.71 -7.28 -11.09
C ASP A 479 5.13 -5.87 -11.20
N GLN A 480 5.28 -5.05 -10.16
CA GLN A 480 4.82 -3.65 -10.17
C GLN A 480 5.92 -2.67 -10.60
N GLY A 481 6.99 -3.16 -11.23
CA GLY A 481 8.12 -2.35 -11.69
C GLY A 481 9.01 -1.77 -10.58
N ALA A 482 8.91 -2.27 -9.35
CA ALA A 482 9.82 -1.94 -8.26
C ALA A 482 9.78 -3.02 -7.17
N PHE A 483 10.81 -3.08 -6.34
CA PHE A 483 10.84 -3.90 -5.13
C PHE A 483 11.59 -3.17 -4.01
N PHE A 484 11.42 -3.68 -2.79
CA PHE A 484 11.98 -3.09 -1.58
C PHE A 484 13.14 -3.92 -1.05
N VAL A 485 14.11 -3.23 -0.44
CA VAL A 485 15.27 -3.86 0.21
C VAL A 485 15.41 -3.27 1.61
N GLN A 486 15.47 -4.14 2.61
CA GLN A 486 15.80 -3.79 3.99
C GLN A 486 17.20 -4.30 4.31
N LEU A 487 18.09 -3.41 4.72
CA LEU A 487 19.42 -3.71 5.25
C LEU A 487 19.37 -3.64 6.78
N GLN A 488 20.00 -4.60 7.44
CA GLN A 488 20.09 -4.66 8.90
C GLN A 488 21.50 -5.04 9.35
N LEU A 489 22.18 -4.14 10.04
CA LEU A 489 23.45 -4.40 10.72
C LEU A 489 23.22 -4.94 12.14
N PRO A 490 24.26 -5.55 12.76
CA PRO A 490 24.24 -5.89 14.17
C PRO A 490 23.82 -4.72 15.07
N GLN A 491 23.23 -5.05 16.21
CA GLN A 491 22.72 -4.08 17.15
C GLN A 491 23.81 -3.15 17.68
N GLY A 492 23.46 -1.86 17.85
CA GLY A 492 24.40 -0.82 18.29
C GLY A 492 25.30 -0.26 17.18
N ALA A 493 25.17 -0.73 15.92
CA ALA A 493 25.87 -0.10 14.81
C ALA A 493 25.41 1.36 14.59
N SER A 494 26.36 2.24 14.29
CA SER A 494 26.11 3.65 14.01
C SER A 494 25.55 3.85 12.61
N VAL A 495 24.86 4.99 12.39
CA VAL A 495 24.33 5.39 11.07
C VAL A 495 25.44 5.42 10.02
N SER A 496 26.65 5.85 10.39
CA SER A 496 27.80 5.89 9.48
C SER A 496 28.23 4.49 9.03
N ARG A 497 28.29 3.51 9.94
CA ARG A 497 28.61 2.11 9.58
C ARG A 497 27.52 1.50 8.69
N THR A 498 26.26 1.85 8.95
CA THR A 498 25.12 1.45 8.12
C THR A 498 25.22 2.05 6.73
N ARG A 499 25.57 3.34 6.60
CA ARG A 499 25.82 3.99 5.30
C ARG A 499 26.87 3.25 4.48
N ASP A 500 27.98 2.86 5.09
CA ASP A 500 29.06 2.17 4.37
C ASP A 500 28.62 0.80 3.83
N ALA A 501 27.76 0.09 4.57
CA ALA A 501 27.14 -1.15 4.10
C ALA A 501 26.06 -0.90 3.03
N THR A 502 25.26 0.17 3.18
CA THR A 502 24.28 0.60 2.17
C THR A 502 24.95 0.85 0.84
N ILE A 503 26.10 1.52 0.81
CA ILE A 503 26.86 1.79 -0.42
C ILE A 503 27.27 0.49 -1.13
N GLN A 504 27.57 -0.59 -0.39
CA GLN A 504 27.88 -1.89 -0.98
C GLN A 504 26.65 -2.52 -1.65
N VAL A 505 25.48 -2.43 -1.01
CA VAL A 505 24.21 -2.92 -1.58
C VAL A 505 23.80 -2.08 -2.79
N GLU A 506 23.92 -0.75 -2.71
CA GLU A 506 23.65 0.17 -3.83
C GLU A 506 24.44 -0.24 -5.07
N LYS A 507 25.73 -0.56 -4.91
CA LYS A 507 26.58 -0.98 -6.03
C LYS A 507 26.11 -2.28 -6.67
N ILE A 508 25.68 -3.26 -5.87
CA ILE A 508 25.12 -4.53 -6.35
C ILE A 508 23.83 -4.25 -7.15
N LEU A 509 22.93 -3.45 -6.60
CA LEU A 509 21.67 -3.08 -7.26
C LEU A 509 21.93 -2.34 -8.59
N GLN A 510 22.87 -1.40 -8.60
CA GLN A 510 23.22 -0.62 -9.80
C GLN A 510 23.90 -1.45 -10.90
N GLN A 511 24.54 -2.57 -10.56
CA GLN A 511 25.12 -3.49 -11.53
C GLN A 511 24.07 -4.34 -12.24
N ASN A 512 22.86 -4.44 -11.68
CA ASN A 512 21.78 -5.18 -12.30
C ASN A 512 21.16 -4.37 -13.46
N HIS A 513 21.34 -4.88 -14.69
CA HIS A 513 20.82 -4.27 -15.92
C HIS A 513 19.31 -3.98 -15.94
N ALA A 514 18.50 -4.66 -15.12
CA ALA A 514 17.05 -4.47 -15.06
C ALA A 514 16.64 -3.31 -14.13
N ILE A 515 17.55 -2.82 -13.29
CA ILE A 515 17.32 -1.74 -12.33
C ILE A 515 17.68 -0.39 -12.99
N GLN A 516 16.79 0.59 -12.86
CA GLN A 516 16.97 1.93 -13.39
C GLN A 516 17.54 2.88 -12.34
N ASP A 517 16.98 2.86 -11.14
CA ASP A 517 17.32 3.77 -10.05
C ASP A 517 17.25 3.06 -8.69
N VAL A 518 18.13 3.49 -7.78
CA VAL A 518 18.18 3.03 -6.40
C VAL A 518 18.07 4.24 -5.49
N LEU A 519 16.98 4.28 -4.72
CA LEU A 519 16.78 5.24 -3.64
C LEU A 519 17.04 4.54 -2.32
N SER A 520 17.89 5.13 -1.47
CA SER A 520 18.23 4.59 -0.15
C SER A 520 17.93 5.60 0.94
N ILE A 521 17.38 5.13 2.05
CA ILE A 521 17.12 5.88 3.28
C ILE A 521 17.87 5.15 4.39
N VAL A 522 19.05 5.66 4.74
CA VAL A 522 19.91 5.13 5.80
C VAL A 522 19.39 5.62 7.15
N GLY A 523 19.44 4.76 8.16
CA GLY A 523 18.93 5.06 9.49
C GLY A 523 17.43 4.80 9.63
N PHE A 524 16.78 4.15 8.68
CA PHE A 524 15.33 3.91 8.66
C PHE A 524 15.00 2.44 8.39
N SER A 525 14.01 1.92 9.10
CA SER A 525 13.42 0.58 8.88
C SER A 525 11.97 0.75 8.45
N LEU A 526 11.63 0.28 7.24
CA LEU A 526 10.24 0.25 6.77
C LEU A 526 9.43 -0.75 7.60
N ILE A 527 10.03 -1.88 7.94
CA ILE A 527 9.40 -3.00 8.65
C ILE A 527 9.07 -2.61 10.09
N ASP A 528 9.98 -1.92 10.77
CA ASP A 528 9.75 -1.45 12.14
C ASP A 528 9.04 -0.10 12.22
N GLY A 529 8.87 0.57 11.07
CA GLY A 529 8.15 1.84 10.95
C GLY A 529 8.84 3.01 11.67
N GLY A 530 10.18 3.09 11.64
CA GLY A 530 10.89 4.13 12.39
C GLY A 530 12.38 4.25 12.12
N ALA A 531 12.98 5.29 12.73
CA ALA A 531 14.42 5.53 12.66
C ALA A 531 15.18 4.52 13.53
N GLN A 532 16.19 3.89 12.94
CA GLN A 532 17.08 2.90 13.56
C GLN A 532 18.48 3.03 12.98
N SER A 533 19.48 3.28 13.82
CA SER A 533 20.85 3.60 13.38
C SER A 533 21.53 2.46 12.62
N ASN A 534 21.13 1.21 12.87
CA ASN A 534 21.68 0.00 12.27
C ASN A 534 20.87 -0.51 11.07
N SER A 535 19.94 0.28 10.53
CA SER A 535 19.00 -0.17 9.49
C SER A 535 18.98 0.80 8.31
N ALA A 536 18.73 0.29 7.11
CA ALA A 536 18.44 1.12 5.94
C ALA A 536 17.34 0.52 5.08
N PHE A 537 16.50 1.37 4.52
CA PHE A 537 15.44 1.01 3.59
C PHE A 537 15.82 1.49 2.19
N MET A 538 15.62 0.67 1.17
CA MET A 538 15.89 1.04 -0.21
C MET A 538 14.72 0.67 -1.12
N VAL A 539 14.51 1.50 -2.13
CA VAL A 539 13.57 1.28 -3.23
C VAL A 539 14.39 1.07 -4.50
N ALA A 540 14.28 -0.12 -5.08
CA ALA A 540 14.88 -0.45 -6.36
C ALA A 540 13.81 -0.31 -7.46
N ARG A 541 13.92 0.75 -8.26
CA ARG A 541 13.04 0.98 -9.42
C ARG A 541 13.54 0.17 -10.60
N MET A 542 12.69 -0.68 -11.16
CA MET A 542 13.00 -1.41 -12.39
C MET A 542 12.86 -0.49 -13.60
N LYS A 543 13.52 -0.83 -14.70
CA LYS A 543 13.28 -0.19 -16.01
C LYS A 543 11.83 -0.39 -16.48
N PRO A 544 11.33 0.43 -17.43
CA PRO A 544 10.02 0.23 -18.04
C PRO A 544 9.87 -1.18 -18.63
N PHE A 545 8.66 -1.77 -18.61
CA PHE A 545 8.42 -3.15 -19.07
C PHE A 545 8.89 -3.42 -20.51
N GLU A 546 8.83 -2.41 -21.38
CA GLU A 546 9.26 -2.50 -22.78
C GLU A 546 10.76 -2.84 -22.92
N ASP A 547 11.58 -2.42 -21.95
CA ASP A 547 13.03 -2.62 -21.93
C ASP A 547 13.45 -3.94 -21.25
N ARG A 548 12.51 -4.73 -20.71
CA ARG A 548 12.76 -5.91 -19.87
C ARG A 548 11.83 -7.08 -20.18
N LYS A 549 11.88 -7.55 -21.42
CA LYS A 549 10.98 -8.60 -21.94
C LYS A 549 11.35 -10.03 -21.52
N ALA A 550 12.58 -10.28 -21.06
CA ALA A 550 13.00 -11.61 -20.66
C ALA A 550 12.52 -11.95 -19.25
N ALA A 551 12.15 -13.21 -18.99
CA ALA A 551 11.69 -13.65 -17.67
C ALA A 551 12.73 -13.38 -16.54
N GLN A 552 14.02 -13.41 -16.89
CA GLN A 552 15.14 -13.11 -16.00
C GLN A 552 15.30 -11.63 -15.63
N ASP A 553 14.56 -10.74 -16.31
CA ASP A 553 14.55 -9.29 -16.06
C ASP A 553 13.32 -8.88 -15.22
N SER A 554 12.51 -9.86 -14.78
CA SER A 554 11.39 -9.64 -13.88
C SER A 554 11.84 -9.22 -12.48
N VAL A 555 10.95 -8.56 -11.73
CA VAL A 555 11.18 -8.24 -10.32
C VAL A 555 11.52 -9.49 -9.50
N PHE A 556 10.84 -10.62 -9.74
CA PHE A 556 11.09 -11.87 -9.02
C PHE A 556 12.51 -12.40 -9.24
N ALA A 557 12.99 -12.35 -10.48
CA ALA A 557 14.36 -12.74 -10.81
C ALA A 557 15.40 -11.77 -10.23
N ALA A 558 15.10 -10.46 -10.25
CA ALA A 558 15.96 -9.44 -9.65
C ALA A 558 16.09 -9.63 -8.13
N ILE A 559 14.99 -9.88 -7.41
CA ILE A 559 14.99 -10.18 -5.98
C ILE A 559 15.86 -11.40 -5.67
N GLY A 560 15.68 -12.50 -6.42
CA GLY A 560 16.48 -13.72 -6.24
C GLY A 560 17.98 -13.50 -6.47
N ARG A 561 18.35 -12.70 -7.49
CA ARG A 561 19.74 -12.34 -7.79
C ARG A 561 20.35 -11.48 -6.68
N VAL A 562 19.63 -10.43 -6.26
CA VAL A 562 20.06 -9.55 -5.17
C VAL A 562 20.26 -10.34 -3.89
N PHE A 563 19.34 -11.25 -3.56
CA PHE A 563 19.48 -12.11 -2.39
C PHE A 563 20.75 -12.95 -2.43
N GLY A 564 21.10 -13.52 -3.59
CA GLY A 564 22.33 -14.31 -3.76
C GLY A 564 23.61 -13.47 -3.69
N GLU A 565 23.65 -12.34 -4.39
CA GLU A 565 24.83 -11.46 -4.46
C GLU A 565 25.12 -10.75 -3.13
N THR A 566 24.07 -10.38 -2.38
CA THR A 566 24.21 -9.70 -1.09
C THR A 566 24.69 -10.62 0.03
N GLN A 567 24.68 -11.95 -0.13
CA GLN A 567 25.32 -12.88 0.82
C GLN A 567 26.82 -12.62 0.98
N ALA A 568 27.47 -11.95 0.02
CA ALA A 568 28.87 -11.55 0.13
C ALA A 568 29.11 -10.47 1.20
N ILE A 569 28.07 -9.71 1.60
CA ILE A 569 28.16 -8.63 2.59
C ILE A 569 28.09 -9.23 3.99
N ARG A 570 29.25 -9.55 4.57
CA ARG A 570 29.33 -10.21 5.89
C ARG A 570 28.91 -9.34 7.07
N VAL A 571 28.84 -8.02 6.89
CA VAL A 571 28.60 -7.06 7.98
C VAL A 571 27.12 -6.78 8.24
N ALA A 572 26.22 -7.26 7.37
CA ALA A 572 24.80 -6.95 7.44
C ALA A 572 23.94 -8.05 6.81
N ASN A 573 22.69 -8.17 7.26
CA ASN A 573 21.67 -8.97 6.61
C ASN A 573 20.90 -8.09 5.62
N VAL A 574 20.62 -8.63 4.43
CA VAL A 574 19.87 -7.93 3.37
C VAL A 574 18.63 -8.75 3.02
N PHE A 575 17.47 -8.11 3.14
CA PHE A 575 16.17 -8.70 2.83
C PHE A 575 15.56 -7.96 1.65
N ALA A 576 15.46 -8.62 0.49
CA ALA A 576 14.76 -8.09 -0.67
C ALA A 576 13.38 -8.75 -0.78
N PHE A 577 12.33 -7.96 -0.96
CA PHE A 577 10.95 -8.45 -1.02
C PHE A 577 10.11 -7.61 -1.98
N ASN A 578 9.09 -8.24 -2.57
CA ASN A 578 8.20 -7.59 -3.52
C ASN A 578 7.23 -6.62 -2.81
N ILE A 579 6.66 -5.69 -3.55
CA ILE A 579 5.59 -4.79 -3.08
C ILE A 579 4.30 -5.61 -2.90
N PRO A 580 3.44 -5.32 -1.91
CA PRO A 580 2.16 -6.01 -1.74
C PRO A 580 1.23 -5.85 -2.97
N PRO A 581 0.41 -6.85 -3.31
CA PRO A 581 -0.56 -6.76 -4.41
C PRO A 581 -1.54 -5.59 -4.27
N ILE A 582 -1.93 -5.27 -3.02
CA ILE A 582 -2.69 -4.07 -2.70
C ILE A 582 -1.78 -3.15 -1.88
N ILE A 583 -1.32 -2.07 -2.52
CA ILE A 583 -0.45 -1.07 -1.91
C ILE A 583 -1.13 -0.48 -0.66
N GLY A 584 -0.42 -0.50 0.46
CA GLY A 584 -0.89 0.03 1.75
C GLY A 584 -1.57 -1.02 2.65
N LEU A 585 -1.87 -2.23 2.18
CA LEU A 585 -2.37 -3.28 3.08
C LEU A 585 -1.27 -3.99 3.87
N GLY A 586 0.02 -3.83 3.55
CA GLY A 586 1.12 -4.44 4.31
C GLY A 586 2.46 -3.81 3.96
N THR A 587 3.52 -4.18 4.67
CA THR A 587 4.88 -3.65 4.39
C THR A 587 5.57 -4.30 3.20
N GLY A 588 5.12 -5.49 2.77
CA GLY A 588 5.71 -6.26 1.66
C GLY A 588 4.75 -7.31 1.09
N GLY A 589 5.19 -8.01 0.06
CA GLY A 589 4.51 -9.19 -0.48
C GLY A 589 4.66 -10.42 0.43
N GLY A 590 3.75 -11.39 0.27
CA GLY A 590 3.69 -12.59 1.13
C GLY A 590 2.73 -12.40 2.30
N PHE A 591 3.17 -12.74 3.51
CA PHE A 591 2.38 -12.64 4.74
C PHE A 591 3.08 -11.83 5.82
N GLU A 592 2.27 -11.20 6.68
CA GLU A 592 2.70 -10.47 7.87
C GLU A 592 2.03 -11.09 9.10
N TYR A 593 2.86 -11.55 10.04
CA TYR A 593 2.45 -12.30 11.22
C TYR A 593 2.85 -11.53 12.49
N GLN A 594 1.90 -11.32 13.40
CA GLN A 594 2.13 -10.64 14.66
C GLN A 594 2.22 -11.67 15.78
N LEU A 595 3.43 -12.00 16.23
CA LEU A 595 3.62 -12.87 17.40
C LEU A 595 3.31 -12.08 18.67
N GLN A 596 2.34 -12.53 19.46
CA GLN A 596 1.88 -11.84 20.67
C GLN A 596 2.26 -12.60 21.94
N ASP A 597 2.54 -11.85 23.01
CA ASP A 597 2.70 -12.37 24.36
C ASP A 597 1.50 -11.96 25.22
N PHE A 598 0.72 -12.94 25.67
CA PHE A 598 -0.49 -12.71 26.49
C PHE A 598 -0.19 -12.61 27.99
N GLU A 599 0.99 -13.04 28.43
CA GLU A 599 1.36 -13.03 29.85
C GLU A 599 2.23 -11.81 30.23
N GLY A 600 2.61 -10.98 29.25
CA GLY A 600 3.35 -9.75 29.50
C GLY A 600 4.78 -9.96 30.01
N ARG A 601 5.44 -11.04 29.56
CA ARG A 601 6.79 -11.42 29.94
C ARG A 601 7.83 -10.44 29.39
N GLU A 602 9.08 -10.63 29.81
CA GLU A 602 10.21 -9.82 29.37
C GLU A 602 10.43 -9.90 27.84
N PRO A 603 10.86 -8.82 27.17
CA PRO A 603 11.08 -8.81 25.72
C PRO A 603 12.03 -9.91 25.21
N ALA A 604 13.00 -10.31 26.04
CA ALA A 604 13.94 -11.37 25.72
C ALA A 604 13.25 -12.73 25.51
N ALA A 605 12.26 -13.06 26.35
CA ALA A 605 11.51 -14.32 26.23
C ALA A 605 10.70 -14.37 24.93
N LEU A 606 10.02 -13.26 24.59
CA LEU A 606 9.30 -13.11 23.33
C LEU A 606 10.26 -13.19 22.12
N GLY A 607 11.45 -12.60 22.22
CA GLY A 607 12.50 -12.72 21.21
C GLY A 607 12.99 -14.15 21.01
N SER A 608 13.19 -14.91 22.07
CA SER A 608 13.57 -16.33 21.99
C SER A 608 12.48 -17.19 21.34
N ALA A 609 11.21 -16.96 21.69
CA ALA A 609 10.08 -17.65 21.04
C ALA A 609 10.00 -17.31 19.54
N MET A 610 10.20 -16.04 19.18
CA MET A 610 10.26 -15.60 17.78
C MET A 610 11.38 -16.29 17.02
N LEU A 611 12.61 -16.34 17.56
CA LEU A 611 13.74 -17.00 16.91
C LEU A 611 13.48 -18.48 16.70
N GLY A 612 12.94 -19.18 17.70
CA GLY A 612 12.54 -20.58 17.57
C GLY A 612 11.50 -20.78 16.46
N LEU A 613 10.50 -19.90 16.39
CA LEU A 613 9.47 -19.94 15.35
C LEU A 613 10.05 -19.67 13.95
N VAL A 614 10.91 -18.66 13.80
CA VAL A 614 11.55 -18.30 12.52
C VAL A 614 12.46 -19.43 12.03
N VAL A 615 13.22 -20.08 12.91
CA VAL A 615 14.06 -21.22 12.54
C VAL A 615 13.19 -22.39 12.07
N ALA A 616 12.14 -22.74 12.82
CA ALA A 616 11.21 -23.79 12.43
C ALA A 616 10.50 -23.47 11.10
N ALA A 617 10.12 -22.21 10.89
CA ALA A 617 9.49 -21.74 9.66
C ALA A 617 10.40 -21.87 8.43
N ASN A 618 11.68 -21.49 8.55
CA ASN A 618 12.63 -21.62 7.43
C ASN A 618 13.07 -23.08 7.15
N GLN A 619 12.75 -24.03 8.03
CA GLN A 619 12.94 -25.47 7.77
C GLN A 619 11.77 -26.10 7.03
N ASP A 620 10.59 -25.46 7.02
CA ASP A 620 9.42 -25.97 6.29
C ASP A 620 9.58 -25.72 4.78
N PRO A 621 9.44 -26.75 3.92
CA PRO A 621 9.65 -26.60 2.49
C PRO A 621 8.60 -25.72 1.79
N ARG A 622 7.50 -25.35 2.45
CA ARG A 622 6.43 -24.49 1.90
C ARG A 622 6.75 -23.01 2.02
N LEU A 623 7.69 -22.64 2.89
CA LEU A 623 8.00 -21.25 3.23
C LEU A 623 9.38 -20.85 2.71
N THR A 624 9.58 -19.57 2.50
CA THR A 624 10.89 -18.99 2.18
C THR A 624 11.01 -17.59 2.77
N ALA A 625 12.24 -17.18 3.06
CA ALA A 625 12.57 -15.86 3.54
C ALA A 625 11.66 -15.43 4.72
N VAL A 626 11.53 -16.28 5.74
CA VAL A 626 10.80 -15.92 6.97
C VAL A 626 11.78 -15.22 7.90
N PHE A 627 11.49 -13.99 8.32
CA PHE A 627 12.42 -13.21 9.12
C PHE A 627 11.71 -12.18 10.02
N SER A 628 12.46 -11.68 10.99
CA SER A 628 12.11 -10.51 11.81
C SER A 628 13.35 -9.63 11.96
N THR A 629 13.15 -8.31 12.04
CA THR A 629 14.21 -7.34 12.35
C THR A 629 14.38 -7.13 13.87
N PHE A 630 13.49 -7.71 14.69
CA PHE A 630 13.51 -7.54 16.13
C PHE A 630 14.75 -8.14 16.78
N SER A 631 15.27 -7.43 17.79
CA SER A 631 16.29 -7.93 18.70
C SER A 631 16.02 -7.44 20.11
N ALA A 632 16.10 -8.35 21.09
CA ALA A 632 16.07 -8.03 22.51
C ALA A 632 17.47 -7.75 23.09
N THR A 633 18.53 -7.99 22.32
CA THR A 633 19.92 -7.94 22.79
C THR A 633 20.64 -6.66 22.36
N THR A 634 19.91 -5.56 22.12
CA THR A 634 20.57 -4.30 21.76
C THR A 634 21.27 -3.72 22.99
N PRO A 635 22.59 -3.46 22.91
CA PRO A 635 23.31 -2.87 24.03
C PRO A 635 22.78 -1.46 24.33
N SER A 636 22.58 -1.18 25.60
CA SER A 636 22.17 0.11 26.15
C SER A 636 22.92 0.38 27.45
N LEU A 637 22.97 1.64 27.87
CA LEU A 637 23.61 2.05 29.12
C LEU A 637 22.54 2.32 30.17
N TYR A 638 22.60 1.59 31.29
CA TYR A 638 21.80 1.89 32.46
C TYR A 638 22.64 2.72 33.44
N LEU A 639 22.21 3.96 33.66
CA LEU A 639 22.79 4.85 34.66
C LEU A 639 22.02 4.68 35.98
N ASP A 640 22.67 4.05 36.96
CA ASP A 640 22.14 3.84 38.29
C ASP A 640 22.46 5.05 39.17
N VAL A 641 21.45 5.87 39.50
CA VAL A 641 21.63 7.09 40.29
C VAL A 641 21.23 6.81 41.73
N ASP A 642 22.20 6.94 42.64
CA ASP A 642 22.01 6.84 44.08
C ASP A 642 21.30 8.10 44.57
N ARG A 643 19.97 7.99 44.71
CA ARG A 643 19.10 9.11 45.08
C ARG A 643 19.39 9.60 46.50
N ASP A 644 19.75 8.70 47.41
CA ASP A 644 20.03 9.05 48.80
C ASP A 644 21.33 9.85 48.90
N LYS A 645 22.38 9.42 48.20
CA LYS A 645 23.63 10.22 48.07
C LYS A 645 23.39 11.55 47.38
N ALA A 646 22.63 11.58 46.29
CA ALA A 646 22.33 12.83 45.58
C ALA A 646 21.62 13.84 46.49
N GLN A 647 20.62 13.39 47.26
CA GLN A 647 19.92 14.23 48.23
C GLN A 647 20.82 14.69 49.37
N ALA A 648 21.64 13.79 49.93
CA ALA A 648 22.62 14.14 50.97
C ALA A 648 23.66 15.18 50.50
N LEU A 649 24.01 15.16 49.22
CA LEU A 649 24.89 16.15 48.58
C LEU A 649 24.18 17.45 48.22
N GLY A 650 22.87 17.57 48.47
CA GLY A 650 22.05 18.75 48.20
C GLY A 650 21.65 18.91 46.74
N ILE A 651 21.59 17.82 45.97
CA ILE A 651 21.28 17.83 44.53
C ILE A 651 19.82 17.46 44.31
N ARG A 652 19.10 18.28 43.54
CA ARG A 652 17.73 17.94 43.13
C ARG A 652 17.77 16.93 41.99
N ILE A 653 16.91 15.92 42.07
CA ILE A 653 16.82 14.87 41.05
C ILE A 653 16.51 15.43 39.66
N SER A 654 15.70 16.49 39.57
CA SER A 654 15.41 17.19 38.32
C SER A 654 16.65 17.77 37.66
N ASP A 655 17.61 18.28 38.44
CA ASP A 655 18.83 18.92 37.92
C ASP A 655 19.79 17.88 37.31
N ILE A 656 19.79 16.66 37.87
CA ILE A 656 20.51 15.51 37.30
C ILE A 656 19.94 15.17 35.93
N PHE A 657 18.62 14.98 35.83
CA PHE A 657 17.97 14.61 34.57
C PHE A 657 18.06 15.73 33.51
N ASN A 658 17.94 17.00 33.90
CA ASN A 658 18.12 18.11 32.96
C ASN A 658 19.55 18.19 32.43
N SER A 659 20.56 17.97 33.29
CA SER A 659 21.96 17.95 32.88
C SER A 659 22.25 16.78 31.93
N LEU A 660 21.75 15.58 32.25
CA LEU A 660 21.88 14.41 31.36
C LEU A 660 21.19 14.62 30.02
N GLN A 661 19.94 15.13 30.03
CA GLN A 661 19.18 15.43 28.82
C GLN A 661 19.88 16.49 27.97
N ALA A 662 20.32 17.60 28.58
CA ALA A 662 21.01 18.67 27.88
C ALA A 662 22.37 18.22 27.33
N THR A 663 23.16 17.42 28.05
CA THR A 663 24.46 16.96 27.53
C THR A 663 24.28 15.89 26.45
N LEU A 664 23.50 14.84 26.71
CA LEU A 664 23.46 13.64 25.88
C LEU A 664 22.32 13.66 24.85
N GLY A 665 21.09 13.97 25.29
CA GLY A 665 19.87 13.83 24.49
C GLY A 665 19.47 15.06 23.66
N GLY A 666 20.08 16.21 23.94
CA GLY A 666 19.62 17.51 23.44
C GLY A 666 18.38 18.01 24.19
N PHE A 667 18.34 19.31 24.47
CA PHE A 667 17.24 19.95 25.18
C PHE A 667 16.54 20.98 24.30
N TYR A 668 15.25 20.78 24.05
CA TYR A 668 14.38 21.75 23.38
C TYR A 668 14.05 22.88 24.35
N VAL A 669 14.60 24.07 24.06
CA VAL A 669 14.49 25.23 24.96
C VAL A 669 13.23 26.04 24.67
N ASN A 670 13.09 26.50 23.43
CA ASN A 670 12.00 27.29 22.85
C ASN A 670 12.21 27.40 21.32
N ASP A 671 11.56 28.34 20.66
CA ASP A 671 11.64 28.51 19.19
C ASP A 671 12.22 29.85 18.75
N PHE A 672 12.61 29.91 17.48
CA PHE A 672 13.00 31.12 16.76
C PHE A 672 12.31 31.20 15.40
N ASN A 673 12.27 32.40 14.80
CA ASN A 673 11.60 32.62 13.52
C ASN A 673 12.64 32.85 12.41
N LEU A 674 12.60 32.04 11.35
CA LEU A 674 13.48 32.19 10.19
C LEU A 674 12.73 31.78 8.91
N PHE A 675 12.89 32.56 7.83
CA PHE A 675 12.21 32.35 6.54
C PHE A 675 10.68 32.21 6.66
N GLY A 676 10.06 32.96 7.59
CA GLY A 676 8.62 32.91 7.83
C GLY A 676 8.12 31.63 8.52
N ARG A 677 9.03 30.77 9.01
CA ARG A 677 8.70 29.57 9.79
C ARG A 677 9.26 29.65 11.21
N VAL A 678 8.66 28.83 12.07
CA VAL A 678 9.08 28.62 13.45
C VAL A 678 9.97 27.38 13.51
N TRP A 679 11.15 27.52 14.12
CA TRP A 679 12.18 26.49 14.21
C TRP A 679 12.66 26.34 15.65
N GLN A 680 13.18 25.17 16.00
CA GLN A 680 13.54 24.88 17.39
C GLN A 680 14.93 25.43 17.76
N VAL A 681 15.05 25.91 19.00
CA VAL A 681 16.34 26.17 19.65
C VAL A 681 16.68 24.97 20.54
N ASN A 682 17.79 24.32 20.22
CA ASN A 682 18.24 23.12 20.91
C ASN A 682 19.63 23.31 21.51
N VAL A 683 19.79 22.95 22.78
CA VAL A 683 21.06 22.98 23.50
C VAL A 683 21.57 21.55 23.65
N GLN A 684 22.82 21.30 23.25
CA GLN A 684 23.46 19.98 23.42
C GLN A 684 24.96 20.12 23.68
N ALA A 685 25.61 19.15 24.31
CA ALA A 685 27.07 19.17 24.40
C ALA A 685 27.75 18.91 23.04
N VAL A 686 28.96 19.45 22.86
CA VAL A 686 29.82 19.13 21.71
C VAL A 686 30.07 17.62 21.60
N ALA A 687 30.30 17.12 20.38
CA ALA A 687 30.40 15.68 20.12
C ALA A 687 31.47 14.96 20.96
N GLN A 688 32.63 15.61 21.19
CA GLN A 688 33.74 15.10 21.99
C GLN A 688 33.45 14.97 23.49
N ASP A 689 32.36 15.59 23.98
CA ASP A 689 31.94 15.54 25.38
C ASP A 689 30.78 14.55 25.59
N ARG A 690 30.51 13.70 24.60
CA ARG A 690 29.43 12.70 24.60
C ARG A 690 29.70 11.53 23.64
N SER A 691 30.95 11.25 23.30
CA SER A 691 31.29 10.18 22.37
C SER A 691 31.33 8.82 23.07
N ASP A 692 31.78 8.80 24.33
CA ASP A 692 32.09 7.56 25.04
C ASP A 692 31.55 7.55 26.48
N ILE A 693 31.49 6.37 27.08
CA ILE A 693 31.02 6.18 28.47
C ILE A 693 31.76 7.10 29.47
N PRO A 694 33.09 7.31 29.40
CA PRO A 694 33.79 8.19 30.33
C PRO A 694 33.28 9.63 30.33
N ASP A 695 32.68 10.10 29.23
CA ASP A 695 32.14 11.47 29.14
C ASP A 695 30.94 11.69 30.07
N ILE A 696 30.20 10.64 30.39
CA ILE A 696 29.10 10.68 31.37
C ILE A 696 29.61 11.18 32.73
N TRP A 697 30.84 10.81 33.10
CA TRP A 697 31.45 11.20 34.37
C TRP A 697 31.95 12.64 34.41
N ARG A 698 32.11 13.26 33.24
CA ARG A 698 32.49 14.67 33.12
C ARG A 698 31.31 15.60 33.41
N ILE A 699 30.08 15.09 33.30
CA ILE A 699 28.87 15.86 33.62
C ILE A 699 28.86 16.20 35.11
N ARG A 700 28.68 17.49 35.41
CA ARG A 700 28.56 18.00 36.79
C ARG A 700 27.19 18.62 37.02
N VAL A 701 26.69 18.46 38.24
CA VAL A 701 25.44 19.02 38.70
C VAL A 701 25.72 19.95 39.88
N ARG A 702 25.08 21.12 39.88
CA ARG A 702 25.22 22.10 40.96
C ARG A 702 24.35 21.69 42.15
N ASN A 703 24.91 21.67 43.36
CA ASN A 703 24.13 21.46 44.58
C ASN A 703 23.55 22.77 45.14
N SER A 704 22.72 22.65 46.19
CA SER A 704 22.14 23.79 46.91
C SER A 704 23.15 24.75 47.55
N ARG A 705 24.40 24.32 47.74
CA ARG A 705 25.51 25.15 48.24
C ARG A 705 26.29 25.86 47.13
N GLY A 706 25.91 25.65 45.86
CA GLY A 706 26.56 26.24 44.69
C GLY A 706 27.82 25.50 44.22
N GLU A 707 28.13 24.34 44.81
CA GLU A 707 29.27 23.49 44.46
C GLU A 707 28.94 22.58 43.27
N MET A 708 29.94 22.30 42.43
CA MET A 708 29.80 21.43 41.26
C MET A 708 30.20 20.00 41.58
N VAL A 709 29.21 19.12 41.68
CA VAL A 709 29.40 17.72 42.02
C VAL A 709 29.41 16.87 40.75
N PRO A 710 30.47 16.08 40.48
CA PRO A 710 30.50 15.19 39.32
C PRO A 710 29.52 14.03 39.51
N LEU A 711 28.92 13.57 38.40
CA LEU A 711 27.97 12.45 38.40
C LEU A 711 28.55 11.16 39.01
N ARG A 712 29.86 10.94 38.84
CA ARG A 712 30.58 9.79 39.42
C ARG A 712 30.48 9.69 40.94
N SER A 713 30.19 10.79 41.65
CA SER A 713 30.06 10.78 43.11
C SER A 713 28.78 10.11 43.61
N PHE A 714 27.77 9.95 42.75
CA PHE A 714 26.44 9.47 43.13
C PHE A 714 25.75 8.65 42.03
N ALA A 715 26.48 8.20 41.01
CA ALA A 715 25.92 7.34 39.96
C ALA A 715 26.95 6.33 39.42
N ASP A 716 26.45 5.17 38.99
CA ASP A 716 27.20 4.08 38.37
C ASP A 716 26.62 3.75 36.98
N VAL A 717 27.46 3.32 36.03
CA VAL A 717 27.03 2.92 34.68
C VAL A 717 27.25 1.43 34.51
N ARG A 718 26.24 0.73 34.02
CA ARG A 718 26.34 -0.67 33.59
C ARG A 718 25.74 -0.85 32.21
N VAL A 719 26.36 -1.71 31.40
CA VAL A 719 25.81 -2.10 30.11
C VAL A 719 24.67 -3.08 30.37
N VAL A 720 23.50 -2.76 29.84
CA VAL A 720 22.34 -3.64 29.83
C VAL A 720 21.95 -3.93 28.39
N VAL A 721 21.12 -4.94 28.19
CA VAL A 721 20.54 -5.21 26.87
C VAL A 721 19.04 -5.01 26.93
N GLY A 722 18.48 -4.50 25.84
CA GLY A 722 17.04 -4.33 25.69
C GLY A 722 16.66 -4.09 24.23
N PRO A 723 15.36 -4.10 23.90
CA PRO A 723 14.91 -3.81 22.54
C PRO A 723 15.01 -2.31 22.22
N GLN A 724 15.39 -1.97 20.97
CA GLN A 724 15.35 -0.58 20.49
C GLN A 724 13.93 -0.08 20.26
N THR A 725 13.05 -0.97 19.78
CA THR A 725 11.64 -0.67 19.49
C THR A 725 10.75 -1.63 20.26
N ILE A 726 9.64 -1.10 20.79
CA ILE A 726 8.60 -1.91 21.42
C ILE A 726 7.35 -1.77 20.56
N GLN A 727 6.98 -2.87 19.90
CA GLN A 727 5.75 -2.96 19.12
C GLN A 727 4.62 -3.54 19.98
N ARG A 728 3.41 -3.09 19.67
CA ARG A 728 2.18 -3.62 20.28
C ARG A 728 1.13 -3.82 19.20
N TYR A 729 0.40 -4.93 19.30
CA TYR A 729 -0.76 -5.23 18.47
C TYR A 729 -1.93 -5.57 19.38
N ASN A 730 -3.05 -4.84 19.25
CA ASN A 730 -4.22 -4.96 20.14
C ASN A 730 -3.84 -4.91 21.64
N ASN A 731 -2.97 -3.97 22.01
CA ASN A 731 -2.40 -3.75 23.35
C ASN A 731 -1.46 -4.84 23.91
N TYR A 732 -1.34 -6.00 23.27
CA TYR A 732 -0.32 -6.98 23.62
C TYR A 732 1.02 -6.57 23.03
N ARG A 733 2.12 -6.86 23.74
CA ARG A 733 3.45 -6.74 23.15
C ARG A 733 3.53 -7.74 22.00
N SER A 734 3.94 -7.26 20.82
CA SER A 734 4.01 -8.09 19.63
C SER A 734 5.33 -7.92 18.92
N LEU A 735 5.71 -8.94 18.14
CA LEU A 735 6.81 -8.89 17.18
C LEU A 735 6.29 -9.19 15.78
N THR A 736 6.66 -8.34 14.83
CA THR A 736 6.34 -8.56 13.42
C THR A 736 7.30 -9.60 12.82
N ILE A 737 6.73 -10.60 12.17
CA ILE A 737 7.43 -11.62 11.38
C ILE A 737 6.89 -11.55 9.96
N ASN A 738 7.79 -11.35 9.01
CA ASN A 738 7.47 -11.34 7.58
C ASN A 738 7.90 -12.67 6.96
N GLY A 739 7.20 -13.11 5.93
CA GLY A 739 7.58 -14.28 5.18
C GLY A 739 6.86 -14.38 3.85
N SER A 740 7.31 -15.30 3.01
CA SER A 740 6.70 -15.53 1.70
C SER A 740 6.45 -17.01 1.46
N PRO A 741 5.42 -17.36 0.65
CA PRO A 741 5.31 -18.70 0.11
C PRO A 741 6.53 -19.00 -0.75
N LYS A 742 7.01 -20.24 -0.72
CA LYS A 742 8.04 -20.69 -1.66
C LYS A 742 7.48 -20.67 -3.09
N ALA A 743 8.36 -20.55 -4.09
CA ALA A 743 7.95 -20.61 -5.49
C ALA A 743 7.12 -21.88 -5.78
N GLY A 744 5.93 -21.71 -6.37
CA GLY A 744 4.98 -22.78 -6.66
C GLY A 744 4.06 -23.16 -5.50
N VAL A 745 4.19 -22.54 -4.33
CA VAL A 745 3.30 -22.71 -3.17
C VAL A 745 2.34 -21.53 -3.12
N SER A 746 1.07 -21.77 -2.76
CA SER A 746 0.11 -20.68 -2.64
C SER A 746 0.23 -19.94 -1.31
N SER A 747 -0.31 -18.72 -1.27
CA SER A 747 -0.37 -17.92 -0.04
C SER A 747 -1.14 -18.65 1.06
N GLY A 748 -2.27 -19.29 0.75
CA GLY A 748 -3.09 -20.02 1.71
C GLY A 748 -2.35 -21.20 2.35
N ASP A 749 -1.56 -21.94 1.56
CA ASP A 749 -0.74 -23.05 2.05
C ASP A 749 0.41 -22.56 2.95
N ALA A 750 1.00 -21.41 2.63
CA ALA A 750 2.01 -20.78 3.48
C ALA A 750 1.43 -20.29 4.82
N LEU A 751 0.22 -19.68 4.81
CA LEU A 751 -0.44 -19.30 6.05
C LEU A 751 -0.76 -20.52 6.91
N LYS A 752 -1.27 -21.59 6.30
CA LYS A 752 -1.56 -22.86 6.99
C LYS A 752 -0.28 -23.49 7.56
N ALA A 753 0.82 -23.46 6.80
CA ALA A 753 2.11 -23.93 7.26
C ALA A 753 2.57 -23.17 8.51
N MET A 754 2.48 -21.84 8.50
CA MET A 754 2.81 -21.02 9.67
C MET A 754 1.91 -21.33 10.87
N GLU A 755 0.61 -21.58 10.68
CA GLU A 755 -0.31 -21.98 11.76
C GLU A 755 0.09 -23.35 12.37
N GLU A 756 0.39 -24.34 11.53
CA GLU A 756 0.83 -25.67 11.95
C GLU A 756 2.17 -25.62 12.71
N ILE A 757 3.11 -24.79 12.23
CA ILE A 757 4.40 -24.58 12.87
C ILE A 757 4.22 -23.86 14.21
N SER A 758 3.38 -22.83 14.25
CA SER A 758 3.09 -22.06 15.47
C SER A 758 2.49 -22.96 16.55
N ALA A 759 1.55 -23.84 16.20
CA ALA A 759 0.96 -24.79 17.14
C ALA A 759 1.97 -25.80 17.73
N ARG A 760 3.09 -26.06 17.03
CA ARG A 760 4.13 -27.00 17.47
C ARG A 760 5.31 -26.32 18.16
N ALA A 761 5.69 -25.14 17.68
CA ALA A 761 6.91 -24.44 18.08
C ALA A 761 6.69 -23.41 19.20
N LEU A 762 5.47 -22.87 19.35
CA LEU A 762 5.21 -21.84 20.35
C LEU A 762 4.94 -22.45 21.74
N PRO A 763 5.62 -21.97 22.79
CA PRO A 763 5.25 -22.30 24.16
C PRO A 763 3.87 -21.76 24.56
N PRO A 764 3.25 -22.29 25.63
CA PRO A 764 2.02 -21.74 26.20
C PRO A 764 2.15 -20.25 26.57
N GLY A 765 1.08 -19.49 26.38
CA GLY A 765 1.03 -18.05 26.67
C GLY A 765 1.51 -17.14 25.53
N TYR A 766 1.99 -17.71 24.44
CA TYR A 766 2.17 -17.00 23.17
C TYR A 766 1.00 -17.28 22.22
N GLY A 767 0.66 -16.28 21.42
CA GLY A 767 -0.33 -16.41 20.36
C GLY A 767 0.08 -15.60 19.15
N PHE A 768 -0.83 -15.48 18.19
CA PHE A 768 -0.57 -14.67 17.02
C PHE A 768 -1.83 -14.09 16.41
N GLU A 769 -1.62 -13.04 15.62
CA GLU A 769 -2.63 -12.46 14.78
C GLU A 769 -2.07 -12.28 13.37
N TRP A 770 -2.93 -12.53 12.38
CA TRP A 770 -2.65 -12.15 11.01
C TRP A 770 -2.97 -10.67 10.84
N THR A 771 -2.15 -9.96 10.07
CA THR A 771 -2.40 -8.56 9.76
C THR A 771 -2.24 -8.33 8.25
N GLY A 772 -2.67 -7.15 7.80
CA GLY A 772 -2.53 -6.73 6.42
C GLY A 772 -3.20 -7.64 5.39
N THR A 773 -2.47 -8.01 4.33
CA THR A 773 -2.97 -8.91 3.27
C THR A 773 -3.36 -10.28 3.79
N ALA A 774 -2.58 -10.85 4.72
CA ALA A 774 -2.84 -12.16 5.31
C ALA A 774 -4.15 -12.17 6.14
N TYR A 775 -4.45 -11.08 6.84
CA TYR A 775 -5.73 -10.92 7.54
C TYR A 775 -6.92 -10.95 6.57
N GLN A 776 -6.81 -10.25 5.43
CA GLN A 776 -7.88 -10.23 4.41
C GLN A 776 -8.08 -11.61 3.78
N GLU A 777 -6.99 -12.32 3.51
CA GLU A 777 -7.04 -13.70 3.01
C GLU A 777 -7.74 -14.64 4.00
N LYS A 778 -7.39 -14.56 5.29
CA LYS A 778 -8.02 -15.37 6.34
C LYS A 778 -9.49 -15.03 6.55
N GLN A 779 -9.85 -13.75 6.44
CA GLN A 779 -11.26 -13.33 6.50
C GLN A 779 -12.06 -13.84 5.29
N ALA A 780 -11.44 -13.91 4.11
CA ALA A 780 -12.06 -14.42 2.88
C ALA A 780 -12.11 -15.97 2.82
N ALA A 781 -11.26 -16.66 3.58
CA ALA A 781 -11.18 -18.11 3.58
C ALA A 781 -12.51 -18.77 3.96
N GLY A 782 -12.88 -19.84 3.25
CA GLY A 782 -14.12 -20.60 3.50
C GLY A 782 -15.39 -19.98 2.90
N GLN A 783 -15.34 -18.76 2.36
CA GLN A 783 -16.51 -18.12 1.75
C GLN A 783 -16.82 -18.65 0.34
N THR A 784 -15.83 -19.19 -0.37
CA THR A 784 -15.95 -19.65 -1.77
C THR A 784 -17.04 -20.71 -1.96
N GLY A 785 -17.14 -21.69 -1.05
CA GLY A 785 -18.16 -22.73 -1.12
C GLY A 785 -19.58 -22.18 -0.97
N ILE A 786 -19.76 -21.24 -0.04
CA ILE A 786 -21.03 -20.54 0.17
C ILE A 786 -21.39 -19.71 -1.07
N LEU A 787 -20.41 -19.02 -1.65
CA LEU A 787 -20.57 -18.21 -2.86
C LEU A 787 -21.08 -19.05 -4.03
N VAL A 788 -20.39 -20.15 -4.34
CA VAL A 788 -20.78 -21.07 -5.42
C VAL A 788 -22.15 -21.69 -5.15
N ALA A 789 -22.43 -22.08 -3.90
CA ALA A 789 -23.72 -22.64 -3.52
C ALA A 789 -24.86 -21.62 -3.71
N LEU A 790 -24.66 -20.37 -3.28
CA LEU A 790 -25.63 -19.30 -3.49
C LEU A 790 -25.82 -18.99 -4.98
N ALA A 791 -24.74 -18.92 -5.77
CA ALA A 791 -24.82 -18.69 -7.21
C ALA A 791 -25.66 -19.77 -7.91
N VAL A 792 -25.43 -21.05 -7.59
CA VAL A 792 -26.21 -22.17 -8.12
C VAL A 792 -27.65 -22.15 -7.60
N LEU A 793 -27.87 -21.82 -6.33
CA LEU A 793 -29.20 -21.72 -5.72
C LEU A 793 -30.04 -20.63 -6.37
N PHE A 794 -29.50 -19.42 -6.55
CA PHE A 794 -30.22 -18.34 -7.20
C PHE A 794 -30.46 -18.64 -8.68
N ALA A 795 -29.48 -19.20 -9.39
CA ALA A 795 -29.70 -19.70 -10.74
C ALA A 795 -30.84 -20.72 -10.81
N TYR A 796 -30.88 -21.67 -9.86
CA TYR A 796 -31.98 -22.63 -9.75
C TYR A 796 -33.33 -21.96 -9.56
N LEU A 797 -33.47 -21.10 -8.55
CA LEU A 797 -34.74 -20.45 -8.23
C LEU A 797 -35.26 -19.57 -9.38
N PHE A 798 -34.36 -18.88 -10.09
CA PHE A 798 -34.73 -18.11 -11.28
C PHE A 798 -35.14 -19.00 -12.44
N LEU A 799 -34.44 -20.11 -12.69
CA LEU A 799 -34.83 -21.08 -13.71
C LEU A 799 -36.18 -21.73 -13.37
N VAL A 800 -36.46 -22.01 -12.09
CA VAL A 800 -37.76 -22.51 -11.64
C VAL A 800 -38.87 -21.51 -11.96
N ALA A 801 -38.65 -20.23 -11.69
CA ALA A 801 -39.60 -19.17 -12.00
C ALA A 801 -39.77 -18.98 -13.52
N LEU A 802 -38.68 -19.09 -14.29
CA LEU A 802 -38.69 -18.92 -15.75
C LEU A 802 -39.43 -20.05 -16.46
N TYR A 803 -39.21 -21.31 -16.06
CA TYR A 803 -39.82 -22.49 -16.68
C TYR A 803 -41.11 -22.95 -15.98
N GLU A 804 -41.52 -22.26 -14.92
CA GLU A 804 -42.65 -22.65 -14.07
C GLU A 804 -42.56 -24.13 -13.62
N SER A 805 -41.34 -24.60 -13.35
CA SER A 805 -41.04 -26.02 -13.11
C SER A 805 -39.86 -26.21 -12.19
N TRP A 806 -40.04 -27.10 -11.20
CA TRP A 806 -38.96 -27.51 -10.29
C TRP A 806 -37.98 -28.52 -10.92
N THR A 807 -38.37 -29.17 -12.02
CA THR A 807 -37.61 -30.28 -12.62
C THR A 807 -36.80 -29.87 -13.84
N ILE A 808 -37.32 -28.97 -14.69
CA ILE A 808 -36.62 -28.49 -15.91
C ILE A 808 -35.26 -27.84 -15.61
N PRO A 809 -35.08 -27.07 -14.52
CA PRO A 809 -33.79 -26.45 -14.19
C PRO A 809 -32.68 -27.43 -13.80
N VAL A 810 -33.03 -28.64 -13.36
CA VAL A 810 -32.04 -29.60 -12.82
C VAL A 810 -31.03 -30.03 -13.90
N PRO A 811 -31.45 -30.52 -15.09
CA PRO A 811 -30.52 -30.81 -16.18
C PRO A 811 -29.63 -29.62 -16.58
N VAL A 812 -30.18 -28.39 -16.59
CA VAL A 812 -29.44 -27.17 -16.93
C VAL A 812 -28.30 -26.95 -15.94
N LEU A 813 -28.57 -27.06 -14.64
CA LEU A 813 -27.54 -26.89 -13.61
C LEU A 813 -26.57 -28.06 -13.50
N LEU A 814 -26.98 -29.28 -13.84
CA LEU A 814 -26.04 -30.41 -13.89
C LEU A 814 -24.95 -30.22 -14.96
N SER A 815 -25.22 -29.44 -16.01
CA SER A 815 -24.21 -29.09 -17.02
C SER A 815 -23.05 -28.25 -16.44
N VAL A 816 -23.30 -27.49 -15.37
CA VAL A 816 -22.29 -26.67 -14.67
C VAL A 816 -21.16 -27.54 -14.11
N ALA A 817 -21.43 -28.80 -13.75
CA ALA A 817 -20.40 -29.71 -13.25
C ALA A 817 -19.27 -29.95 -14.26
N VAL A 818 -19.58 -29.93 -15.57
CA VAL A 818 -18.58 -30.06 -16.63
C VAL A 818 -17.67 -28.84 -16.67
N GLY A 819 -18.26 -27.64 -16.60
CA GLY A 819 -17.52 -26.37 -16.52
C GLY A 819 -16.64 -26.29 -15.29
N GLY A 820 -17.13 -26.79 -14.14
CA GLY A 820 -16.37 -26.86 -12.89
C GLY A 820 -15.15 -27.77 -12.97
N VAL A 821 -15.27 -28.98 -13.54
CA VAL A 821 -14.09 -29.84 -13.76
C VAL A 821 -13.08 -29.15 -14.67
N GLY A 822 -13.54 -28.54 -15.77
CA GLY A 822 -12.69 -27.82 -16.70
C GLY A 822 -11.93 -26.67 -16.04
N SER A 823 -12.60 -25.88 -15.19
CA SER A 823 -11.96 -24.77 -14.48
C SER A 823 -10.90 -25.22 -13.49
N PHE A 824 -11.22 -26.19 -12.64
CA PHE A 824 -10.25 -26.70 -11.65
C PHE A 824 -9.06 -27.40 -12.31
N LEU A 825 -9.30 -28.13 -13.40
CA LEU A 825 -8.24 -28.75 -14.18
C LEU A 825 -7.34 -27.70 -14.85
N ALA A 826 -7.91 -26.64 -15.43
CA ALA A 826 -7.15 -25.57 -16.06
C ALA A 826 -6.27 -24.83 -15.04
N ILE A 827 -6.80 -24.53 -13.84
CA ILE A 827 -6.04 -23.92 -12.75
C ILE A 827 -4.85 -24.81 -12.35
N LEU A 828 -5.09 -26.11 -12.19
CA LEU A 828 -4.04 -27.06 -11.82
C LEU A 828 -2.96 -27.22 -12.89
N LEU A 829 -3.36 -27.33 -14.17
CA LEU A 829 -2.44 -27.46 -15.30
C LEU A 829 -1.59 -26.20 -15.52
N ALA A 830 -2.16 -25.03 -15.24
CA ALA A 830 -1.45 -23.76 -15.30
C ALA A 830 -0.56 -23.48 -14.07
N GLY A 831 -0.63 -24.33 -13.04
CA GLY A 831 0.10 -24.12 -11.78
C GLY A 831 -0.37 -22.89 -11.00
N LEU A 832 -1.64 -22.53 -11.15
CA LEU A 832 -2.25 -21.37 -10.50
C LEU A 832 -2.98 -21.76 -9.21
N SER A 833 -3.25 -20.78 -8.36
CA SER A 833 -4.10 -20.94 -7.17
C SER A 833 -5.54 -20.53 -7.45
N LEU A 834 -6.47 -21.07 -6.66
CA LEU A 834 -7.85 -20.60 -6.59
C LEU A 834 -7.89 -19.27 -5.81
N ASP A 835 -7.55 -18.18 -6.49
CA ASP A 835 -7.60 -16.81 -5.97
C ASP A 835 -8.92 -16.10 -6.28
N VAL A 836 -9.06 -14.83 -5.90
CA VAL A 836 -10.29 -14.06 -6.16
C VAL A 836 -10.62 -13.97 -7.66
N TYR A 837 -9.63 -13.88 -8.55
CA TYR A 837 -9.85 -13.84 -9.99
C TYR A 837 -10.36 -15.18 -10.53
N ALA A 838 -9.78 -16.29 -10.08
CA ALA A 838 -10.23 -17.64 -10.43
C ALA A 838 -11.65 -17.92 -9.90
N GLN A 839 -11.99 -17.44 -8.70
CA GLN A 839 -13.34 -17.55 -8.15
C GLN A 839 -14.36 -16.76 -8.98
N ILE A 840 -14.01 -15.54 -9.41
CA ILE A 840 -14.82 -14.77 -10.34
C ILE A 840 -15.03 -15.54 -11.65
N GLY A 841 -13.95 -16.09 -12.22
CA GLY A 841 -14.03 -16.91 -13.43
C GLY A 841 -14.95 -18.13 -13.28
N LEU A 842 -14.93 -18.79 -12.12
CA LEU A 842 -15.83 -19.91 -11.81
C LEU A 842 -17.30 -19.48 -11.84
N VAL A 843 -17.64 -18.33 -11.25
CA VAL A 843 -19.01 -17.77 -11.29
C VAL A 843 -19.45 -17.48 -12.73
N VAL A 844 -18.57 -16.90 -13.54
CA VAL A 844 -18.83 -16.64 -14.97
C VAL A 844 -19.10 -17.95 -15.71
N LEU A 845 -18.31 -19.00 -15.46
CA LEU A 845 -18.51 -20.32 -16.07
C LEU A 845 -19.83 -20.96 -15.67
N ILE A 846 -20.27 -20.82 -14.41
CA ILE A 846 -21.60 -21.27 -13.96
C ILE A 846 -22.68 -20.55 -14.78
N ALA A 847 -22.56 -19.23 -14.92
CA ALA A 847 -23.52 -18.41 -15.65
C ALA A 847 -23.58 -18.78 -17.15
N LEU A 848 -22.42 -18.97 -17.79
CA LEU A 848 -22.32 -19.36 -19.20
C LEU A 848 -22.80 -20.80 -19.46
N ALA A 849 -22.50 -21.74 -18.57
CA ALA A 849 -22.99 -23.12 -18.67
C ALA A 849 -24.52 -23.15 -18.55
N ALA A 850 -25.09 -22.42 -17.59
CA ALA A 850 -26.54 -22.29 -17.44
C ALA A 850 -27.17 -21.65 -18.68
N LYS A 851 -26.58 -20.57 -19.22
CA LYS A 851 -27.03 -19.93 -20.47
C LYS A 851 -27.08 -20.92 -21.63
N ASN A 852 -26.01 -21.65 -21.88
CA ASN A 852 -25.96 -22.62 -22.98
C ASN A 852 -26.95 -23.77 -22.78
N GLY A 853 -27.19 -24.17 -21.53
CA GLY A 853 -28.21 -25.17 -21.20
C GLY A 853 -29.65 -24.72 -21.44
N ILE A 854 -29.95 -23.41 -21.38
CA ILE A 854 -31.28 -22.85 -21.68
C ILE A 854 -31.57 -22.82 -23.18
N LEU A 855 -30.52 -22.65 -24.00
CA LEU A 855 -30.64 -22.58 -25.46
C LEU A 855 -30.93 -23.96 -26.11
N ILE A 856 -30.74 -25.05 -25.36
CA ILE A 856 -31.04 -26.44 -25.75
C ILE A 856 -32.40 -26.82 -25.18
#